data_AF-A0AA37NIQ6-F1
#
_entry.id   AF-A0AA37NIQ6-F1
#
_cell.length_a   1.000
_cell.length_b   1.000
_cell.length_c   1.000
_cell.angle_alpha   90.00
_cell.angle_beta   90.00
_cell.angle_gamma   90.00
#
_symmetry.space_group_name_H-M   'P 1'
#
loop_
_entity.id
_entity.type
_entity.pdbx_description
1 polymer ?
#
loop_
_entity_poly.entity_id
_entity_poly.type
_entity_poly.pdbx_seq_one_letter_code
_entity_poly.pdbx_strand_id
1 'polypeptide(L)'
;MSVLKFREQIYAGVLGKIIGVYLGRPVEGWSYDKIRETFDEVKYYVHEKVGVPLIVADDDISGTFAFFRALEDNGYDRELPAKAFGDTWLNYIIENRTILWWGGLGRSTEHTAFLNLKNGMNAPESGAIKTNGTTLAEQIGAQIFIDAIAMACPDDPDLAVSLVRKAASVSHDGIAVEAACHLAALEAMAFTEKDVNVLLDRAGAYVKNQVLKDMIGDVRDICSRESDWRKVRDYLDPKYGYEVFPGCCHMIPNHAMVIAAILLGGDDFQKSISIASSAAWDTDCNAGNVGAFNGIRLGLDGINAGADFRTPVADLMYVVTSDGGSVVSDAVSESRKVLKAAGALHGESVPVSDKRYTFEYPGSLQGFAPCDYDHGSQAAVTLSNYNERSGENGLLISCRHVADGVTANVSTQTFIDFSKLAQNFSTVASPTLYSSQKVVTEAAVVSSPGSSGRNEVTLRPYILYYDIENQVRAMYGDAVLLDETKKTFEWTVPDTKGMSIFKLGYETASRKRFDGDVVICSIDWKGAPTDFAQRGMLMTSIWNTNPLWLAGFASSAVQFAADFKHTYCVSNVEEDGLVTIGTREWEDYTVSSTVFYSLHQAGGLVVRSRGHKRYYGAALMDYSRAVVYVQKDRERVILAEVPYSYQEDTGYTLTFGAHREKLEFSVNGETLIEVTDGTYQGGGAGFTISKGTMTCDSFIVS
;
A
#
# COMPACT_ATOMS: atom_id res chain seq x y z
N MET A 1 -27.37 0.31 -13.36
CA MET A 1 -27.54 0.54 -11.90
C MET A 1 -26.26 1.18 -11.44
N SER A 2 -26.30 2.23 -10.61
CA SER A 2 -25.05 2.92 -10.22
C SER A 2 -24.10 1.99 -9.48
N VAL A 3 -22.79 2.10 -9.76
CA VAL A 3 -21.75 1.32 -9.09
C VAL A 3 -21.63 1.65 -7.60
N LEU A 4 -22.16 2.81 -7.15
CA LEU A 4 -22.15 3.22 -5.74
C LEU A 4 -22.81 2.20 -4.81
N LYS A 5 -23.79 1.43 -5.29
CA LYS A 5 -24.44 0.36 -4.51
C LYS A 5 -23.48 -0.74 -4.10
N PHE A 6 -22.37 -0.91 -4.82
CA PHE A 6 -21.38 -1.97 -4.59
C PHE A 6 -20.25 -1.53 -3.65
N ARG A 7 -20.25 -0.30 -3.13
CA ARG A 7 -19.18 0.24 -2.28
C ARG A 7 -18.85 -0.65 -1.08
N GLU A 8 -19.86 -1.21 -0.41
CA GLU A 8 -19.66 -2.08 0.77
C GLU A 8 -19.14 -3.46 0.37
N GLN A 9 -19.53 -3.98 -0.80
CA GLN A 9 -19.00 -5.22 -1.34
C GLN A 9 -17.54 -5.07 -1.82
N ILE A 10 -17.18 -3.93 -2.42
CA ILE A 10 -15.79 -3.58 -2.74
C ILE A 10 -14.97 -3.54 -1.44
N TYR A 11 -15.47 -2.85 -0.41
CA TYR A 11 -14.80 -2.79 0.89
C TYR A 11 -14.64 -4.17 1.54
N ALA A 12 -15.68 -5.00 1.49
CA ALA A 12 -15.61 -6.38 1.98
C ALA A 12 -14.62 -7.24 1.16
N GLY A 13 -14.51 -7.03 -0.14
CA GLY A 13 -13.51 -7.69 -1.00
C GLY A 13 -12.08 -7.30 -0.64
N VAL A 14 -11.82 -6.01 -0.45
CA VAL A 14 -10.50 -5.50 0.02
C VAL A 14 -10.16 -6.06 1.40
N LEU A 15 -11.11 -6.05 2.35
CA LEU A 15 -10.94 -6.69 3.66
C LEU A 15 -10.67 -8.19 3.55
N GLY A 16 -11.42 -8.87 2.68
CA GLY A 16 -11.27 -10.29 2.42
C GLY A 16 -9.87 -10.64 1.95
N LYS A 17 -9.33 -9.88 0.99
CA LYS A 17 -7.95 -10.02 0.50
C LYS A 17 -6.93 -9.92 1.64
N ILE A 18 -6.96 -8.83 2.40
CA ILE A 18 -5.95 -8.60 3.46
C ILE A 18 -6.08 -9.60 4.62
N ILE A 19 -7.31 -9.98 5.00
CA ILE A 19 -7.55 -10.98 6.06
C ILE A 19 -7.00 -12.35 5.61
N GLY A 20 -7.29 -12.74 4.37
CA GLY A 20 -6.82 -13.99 3.78
C GLY A 20 -5.30 -14.07 3.75
N VAL A 21 -4.65 -13.03 3.21
CA VAL A 21 -3.19 -12.93 3.15
C VAL A 21 -2.59 -13.03 4.55
N TYR A 22 -3.01 -12.20 5.51
CA TYR A 22 -2.43 -12.22 6.86
C TYR A 22 -2.73 -13.51 7.65
N LEU A 23 -3.76 -14.26 7.28
CA LEU A 23 -4.04 -15.58 7.85
C LEU A 23 -3.09 -16.65 7.30
N GLY A 24 -2.88 -16.68 5.98
CA GLY A 24 -2.06 -17.68 5.30
C GLY A 24 -0.55 -17.40 5.35
N ARG A 25 -0.16 -16.13 5.44
CA ARG A 25 1.23 -15.66 5.38
C ARG A 25 2.18 -16.28 6.42
N PRO A 26 1.78 -16.48 7.69
CA PRO A 26 2.68 -17.04 8.70
C PRO A 26 3.14 -18.49 8.41
N VAL A 27 2.43 -19.22 7.53
CA VAL A 27 2.72 -20.61 7.17
C VAL A 27 3.06 -20.78 5.69
N GLU A 28 3.26 -19.68 4.96
CA GLU A 28 3.71 -19.67 3.57
C GLU A 28 5.00 -20.49 3.41
N GLY A 29 5.04 -21.33 2.37
CA GLY A 29 6.17 -22.21 2.07
C GLY A 29 6.36 -23.39 3.02
N TRP A 30 5.50 -23.59 4.02
CA TRP A 30 5.55 -24.78 4.86
C TRP A 30 4.95 -25.98 4.12
N SER A 31 5.55 -27.16 4.30
CA SER A 31 4.92 -28.41 3.85
C SER A 31 3.59 -28.64 4.56
N TYR A 32 2.66 -29.31 3.90
CA TYR A 32 1.37 -29.70 4.48
C TYR A 32 1.51 -30.46 5.81
N ASP A 33 2.41 -31.43 5.89
CA ASP A 33 2.63 -32.20 7.12
C ASP A 33 3.04 -31.31 8.30
N LYS A 34 3.96 -30.35 8.08
CA LYS A 34 4.37 -29.39 9.11
C LYS A 34 3.20 -28.52 9.59
N ILE A 35 2.36 -28.01 8.70
CA ILE A 35 1.16 -27.23 9.08
C ILE A 35 0.23 -28.09 9.93
N ARG A 36 -0.07 -29.31 9.48
CA ARG A 36 -0.92 -30.27 10.19
C ARG A 36 -0.36 -30.65 11.55
N GLU A 37 0.94 -30.92 11.66
CA GLU A 37 1.57 -31.29 12.94
C GLU A 37 1.60 -30.12 13.93
N THR A 38 1.74 -28.89 13.44
CA THR A 38 1.86 -27.70 14.29
C THR A 38 0.51 -27.17 14.73
N PHE A 39 -0.47 -27.11 13.82
CA PHE A 39 -1.74 -26.44 14.04
C PHE A 39 -2.96 -27.34 13.88
N ASP A 40 -2.80 -28.53 13.27
CA ASP A 40 -3.87 -29.34 12.64
C ASP A 40 -4.60 -28.57 11.53
N GLU A 41 -5.22 -27.45 11.89
CA GLU A 41 -5.91 -26.53 10.99
C GLU A 41 -5.69 -25.08 11.45
N VAL A 42 -5.35 -24.19 10.52
CA VAL A 42 -5.21 -22.76 10.75
C VAL A 42 -6.60 -22.13 10.80
N LYS A 43 -7.20 -22.07 11.99
CA LYS A 43 -8.57 -21.57 12.21
C LYS A 43 -8.67 -20.06 12.48
N TYR A 44 -7.54 -19.44 12.81
CA TYR A 44 -7.41 -18.02 13.17
C TYR A 44 -5.95 -17.60 13.03
N TYR A 45 -5.64 -16.32 13.21
CA TYR A 45 -4.28 -15.80 13.06
C TYR A 45 -3.27 -16.54 13.96
N VAL A 46 -2.21 -17.09 13.36
CA VAL A 46 -1.15 -17.84 14.05
C VAL A 46 0.20 -17.11 14.09
N HIS A 47 0.25 -15.86 13.64
CA HIS A 47 1.47 -15.04 13.53
C HIS A 47 2.30 -15.00 14.84
N GLU A 48 1.67 -14.79 16.00
CA GLU A 48 2.38 -14.81 17.30
C GLU A 48 3.01 -16.16 17.60
N LYS A 49 2.34 -17.27 17.22
CA LYS A 49 2.82 -18.64 17.47
C LYS A 49 4.05 -18.98 16.64
N VAL A 50 4.26 -18.31 15.52
CA VAL A 50 5.44 -18.47 14.66
C VAL A 50 6.43 -17.31 14.78
N GLY A 51 6.15 -16.32 15.63
CA GLY A 51 7.06 -15.21 15.93
C GLY A 51 7.18 -14.17 14.82
N VAL A 52 6.12 -13.92 14.05
CA VAL A 52 6.07 -12.86 13.03
C VAL A 52 4.98 -11.83 13.35
N PRO A 53 5.13 -10.55 12.93
CA PRO A 53 4.06 -9.57 13.02
C PRO A 53 2.84 -9.98 12.19
N LEU A 54 1.64 -9.55 12.58
CA LEU A 54 0.42 -9.80 11.78
C LEU A 54 0.43 -8.96 10.50
N ILE A 55 0.71 -7.67 10.64
CA ILE A 55 0.70 -6.70 9.52
C ILE A 55 2.12 -6.59 8.99
N VAL A 56 2.31 -7.11 7.78
CA VAL A 56 3.62 -7.18 7.12
C VAL A 56 3.49 -6.73 5.67
N ALA A 57 4.62 -6.32 5.09
CA ALA A 57 4.69 -6.12 3.66
C ALA A 57 4.60 -7.48 2.96
N ASP A 58 3.78 -7.51 1.92
CA ASP A 58 3.47 -8.73 1.18
C ASP A 58 3.21 -8.40 -0.28
N ASP A 59 3.62 -9.29 -1.18
CA ASP A 59 3.47 -9.10 -2.62
C ASP A 59 2.03 -9.26 -3.08
N ASP A 60 1.22 -10.11 -2.42
CA ASP A 60 -0.22 -10.22 -2.68
C ASP A 60 -0.94 -8.89 -2.50
N ILE A 61 -0.65 -8.19 -1.41
CA ILE A 61 -1.28 -6.91 -1.08
C ILE A 61 -0.68 -5.82 -1.95
N SER A 62 0.66 -5.73 -1.98
CA SER A 62 1.35 -4.65 -2.68
C SER A 62 1.09 -4.71 -4.18
N GLY A 63 1.20 -5.87 -4.81
CA GLY A 63 0.96 -6.05 -6.24
C GLY A 63 -0.49 -5.78 -6.62
N THR A 64 -1.46 -6.27 -5.83
CA THR A 64 -2.89 -6.03 -6.05
C THR A 64 -3.22 -4.54 -6.12
N PHE A 65 -2.77 -3.75 -5.14
CA PHE A 65 -3.15 -2.33 -5.05
C PHE A 65 -2.18 -1.39 -5.78
N ALA A 66 -0.92 -1.78 -6.02
CA ALA A 66 0.03 -1.00 -6.79
C ALA A 66 -0.18 -1.12 -8.30
N PHE A 67 -0.30 -2.35 -8.84
CA PHE A 67 -0.41 -2.54 -10.29
C PHE A 67 -1.78 -2.14 -10.84
N PHE A 68 -2.82 -2.22 -10.01
CA PHE A 68 -4.14 -1.64 -10.26
C PHE A 68 -4.09 -0.14 -10.63
N ARG A 69 -3.11 0.60 -10.10
CA ARG A 69 -2.96 2.05 -10.37
C ARG A 69 -2.78 2.36 -11.85
N ALA A 70 -2.37 1.38 -12.67
CA ALA A 70 -2.32 1.54 -14.12
C ALA A 70 -3.62 2.13 -14.71
N LEU A 71 -4.78 1.82 -14.11
CA LEU A 71 -6.07 2.42 -14.50
C LEU A 71 -6.09 3.94 -14.24
N GLU A 72 -5.87 4.38 -12.99
CA GLU A 72 -5.84 5.81 -12.64
C GLU A 72 -4.78 6.56 -13.46
N ASP A 73 -3.59 5.97 -13.56
CA ASP A 73 -2.41 6.54 -14.18
C ASP A 73 -2.51 6.74 -15.70
N ASN A 74 -3.52 6.13 -16.31
CA ASN A 74 -3.81 6.23 -17.74
C ASN A 74 -5.26 6.67 -18.01
N GLY A 75 -5.89 7.36 -17.04
CA GLY A 75 -7.20 8.00 -17.24
C GLY A 75 -8.39 7.03 -17.29
N TYR A 76 -8.26 5.85 -16.69
CA TYR A 76 -9.29 4.80 -16.62
C TYR A 76 -9.75 4.29 -17.99
N ASP A 77 -8.83 4.16 -18.93
CA ASP A 77 -9.11 3.61 -20.26
C ASP A 77 -9.58 2.14 -20.16
N ARG A 78 -10.79 1.86 -20.68
CA ARG A 78 -11.35 0.49 -20.74
C ARG A 78 -10.53 -0.43 -21.64
N GLU A 79 -9.81 0.12 -22.61
CA GLU A 79 -8.98 -0.64 -23.54
C GLU A 79 -7.48 -0.61 -23.23
N LEU A 80 -7.12 -0.21 -22.00
CA LEU A 80 -5.74 -0.04 -21.56
C LEU A 80 -4.81 -1.20 -21.98
N PRO A 81 -3.74 -0.95 -22.77
CA PRO A 81 -2.89 -2.02 -23.28
C PRO A 81 -1.96 -2.60 -22.21
N ALA A 82 -1.51 -3.85 -22.41
CA ALA A 82 -0.55 -4.52 -21.51
C ALA A 82 0.73 -3.69 -21.26
N LYS A 83 1.21 -2.97 -22.29
CA LYS A 83 2.35 -2.05 -22.16
C LYS A 83 2.16 -1.05 -21.02
N ALA A 84 0.98 -0.48 -20.85
CA ALA A 84 0.72 0.51 -19.80
C ALA A 84 0.82 -0.12 -18.39
N PHE A 85 0.38 -1.36 -18.22
CA PHE A 85 0.63 -2.10 -16.98
C PHE A 85 2.13 -2.37 -16.75
N GLY A 86 2.89 -2.68 -17.81
CA GLY A 86 4.35 -2.81 -17.73
C GLY A 86 5.08 -1.51 -17.38
N ASP A 87 4.61 -0.37 -17.90
CA ASP A 87 5.15 0.96 -17.52
C ASP A 87 4.83 1.29 -16.05
N THR A 88 3.64 0.91 -15.56
CA THR A 88 3.27 1.00 -14.14
C THR A 88 4.22 0.19 -13.25
N TRP A 89 4.61 -1.02 -13.66
CA TRP A 89 5.61 -1.82 -12.93
C TRP A 89 6.93 -1.07 -12.81
N LEU A 90 7.44 -0.51 -13.92
CA LEU A 90 8.69 0.27 -13.91
C LEU A 90 8.60 1.54 -13.08
N ASN A 91 7.42 2.15 -12.97
CA ASN A 91 7.23 3.36 -12.18
C ASN A 91 7.19 3.10 -10.67
N TYR A 92 6.62 1.97 -10.22
CA TYR A 92 6.36 1.72 -8.80
C TYR A 92 7.26 0.65 -8.15
N ILE A 93 7.94 -0.18 -8.94
CA ILE A 93 8.90 -1.15 -8.40
C ILE A 93 10.27 -0.49 -8.21
N ILE A 94 10.79 -0.57 -6.99
CA ILE A 94 12.22 -0.38 -6.73
C ILE A 94 12.90 -1.75 -6.83
N GLU A 95 13.81 -1.87 -7.79
CA GLU A 95 14.56 -3.08 -8.07
C GLU A 95 15.24 -3.64 -6.80
N ASN A 96 15.12 -4.97 -6.60
CA ASN A 96 15.65 -5.70 -5.44
C ASN A 96 15.11 -5.27 -4.06
N ARG A 97 14.02 -4.49 -4.01
CA ARG A 97 13.46 -4.00 -2.74
C ARG A 97 11.97 -4.23 -2.58
N THR A 98 11.16 -3.84 -3.55
CA THR A 98 9.70 -3.74 -3.34
C THR A 98 8.91 -4.70 -4.21
N ILE A 99 7.70 -5.04 -3.75
CA ILE A 99 6.64 -5.83 -4.41
C ILE A 99 7.01 -7.26 -4.79
N LEU A 100 8.14 -7.54 -5.41
CA LEU A 100 8.39 -8.85 -6.00
C LEU A 100 9.15 -9.79 -5.08
N TRP A 101 8.95 -11.10 -5.25
CA TRP A 101 9.94 -12.09 -4.84
C TRP A 101 11.17 -12.01 -5.75
N TRP A 102 12.27 -11.45 -5.23
CA TRP A 102 13.53 -11.27 -5.96
C TRP A 102 14.37 -12.55 -6.07
N GLY A 103 13.73 -13.67 -6.45
CA GLY A 103 14.34 -15.02 -6.51
C GLY A 103 15.37 -15.27 -7.62
N GLY A 104 15.52 -14.33 -8.54
CA GLY A 104 16.57 -14.32 -9.57
C GLY A 104 16.06 -14.51 -11.00
N LEU A 105 16.83 -14.00 -11.97
CA LEU A 105 16.58 -14.16 -13.40
C LEU A 105 16.50 -15.66 -13.77
N GLY A 106 15.43 -16.06 -14.45
CA GLY A 106 15.22 -17.45 -14.85
C GLY A 106 14.66 -18.36 -13.74
N ARG A 107 14.37 -17.82 -12.55
CA ARG A 107 13.77 -18.56 -11.43
C ARG A 107 12.49 -17.92 -10.92
N SER A 108 12.51 -16.63 -10.63
CA SER A 108 11.33 -15.83 -10.29
C SER A 108 10.73 -15.24 -11.56
N THR A 109 9.44 -15.47 -11.78
CA THR A 109 8.72 -15.07 -12.99
C THR A 109 8.62 -13.56 -13.11
N GLU A 110 8.20 -12.90 -12.03
CA GLU A 110 8.01 -11.46 -11.96
C GLU A 110 9.34 -10.72 -11.98
N HIS A 111 10.37 -11.25 -11.28
CA HIS A 111 11.72 -10.68 -11.35
C HIS A 111 12.25 -10.76 -12.79
N THR A 112 12.11 -11.91 -13.45
CA THR A 112 12.52 -12.08 -14.86
C THR A 112 11.78 -11.10 -15.78
N ALA A 113 10.46 -10.98 -15.62
CA ALA A 113 9.65 -10.06 -16.40
C ALA A 113 10.02 -8.58 -16.15
N PHE A 114 10.29 -8.20 -14.89
CA PHE A 114 10.77 -6.86 -14.54
C PHE A 114 12.11 -6.56 -15.22
N LEU A 115 13.06 -7.49 -15.22
CA LEU A 115 14.33 -7.30 -15.92
C LEU A 115 14.15 -7.20 -17.44
N ASN A 116 13.22 -7.96 -18.03
CA ASN A 116 12.87 -7.82 -19.44
C ASN A 116 12.33 -6.40 -19.73
N LEU A 117 11.41 -5.91 -18.89
CA LEU A 117 10.87 -4.55 -18.98
C LEU A 117 11.98 -3.50 -18.83
N LYS A 118 12.86 -3.64 -17.84
CA LYS A 118 13.99 -2.72 -17.60
C LYS A 118 14.92 -2.67 -18.82
N ASN A 119 15.15 -3.81 -19.47
CA ASN A 119 15.99 -3.93 -20.67
C ASN A 119 15.28 -3.55 -21.98
N GLY A 120 14.14 -2.84 -21.90
CA GLY A 120 13.48 -2.24 -23.05
C GLY A 120 12.39 -3.07 -23.69
N MET A 121 12.17 -4.33 -23.27
CA MET A 121 11.04 -5.13 -23.74
C MET A 121 9.73 -4.53 -23.25
N ASN A 122 8.65 -4.66 -24.03
CA ASN A 122 7.32 -4.21 -23.62
C ASN A 122 6.46 -5.43 -23.24
N ALA A 123 5.52 -5.24 -22.33
CA ALA A 123 4.45 -6.20 -22.14
C ALA A 123 3.54 -6.24 -23.40
N PRO A 124 3.06 -7.42 -23.82
CA PRO A 124 3.12 -8.71 -23.11
C PRO A 124 4.39 -9.54 -23.38
N GLU A 125 5.30 -9.12 -24.26
CA GLU A 125 6.49 -9.92 -24.61
C GLU A 125 7.39 -10.19 -23.39
N SER A 126 7.39 -9.28 -22.40
CA SER A 126 8.13 -9.43 -21.14
C SER A 126 7.74 -10.66 -20.32
N GLY A 127 6.47 -11.08 -20.38
CA GLY A 127 5.91 -12.24 -19.67
C GLY A 127 5.70 -13.48 -20.54
N ALA A 128 5.86 -13.35 -21.86
CA ALA A 128 5.47 -14.38 -22.81
C ALA A 128 6.24 -15.71 -22.67
N ILE A 129 5.57 -16.83 -22.93
CA ILE A 129 6.17 -18.17 -22.99
C ILE A 129 7.31 -18.21 -24.01
N LYS A 130 7.15 -17.52 -25.15
CA LYS A 130 8.18 -17.45 -26.19
C LYS A 130 9.50 -16.85 -25.68
N THR A 131 9.42 -15.95 -24.69
CA THR A 131 10.57 -15.27 -24.09
C THR A 131 11.14 -16.06 -22.91
N ASN A 132 10.27 -16.50 -21.99
CA ASN A 132 10.66 -17.00 -20.68
C ASN A 132 10.59 -18.53 -20.54
N GLY A 133 10.02 -19.22 -21.54
CA GLY A 133 9.68 -20.63 -21.47
C GLY A 133 8.40 -20.90 -20.66
N THR A 134 7.83 -22.08 -20.87
CA THR A 134 6.54 -22.48 -20.26
C THR A 134 6.61 -22.51 -18.74
N THR A 135 7.67 -23.09 -18.16
CA THR A 135 7.79 -23.24 -16.71
C THR A 135 7.69 -21.90 -15.97
N LEU A 136 8.39 -20.85 -16.42
CA LEU A 136 8.32 -19.55 -15.76
C LEU A 136 6.97 -18.87 -16.00
N ALA A 137 6.50 -18.84 -17.25
CA ALA A 137 5.31 -18.07 -17.59
C ALA A 137 4.02 -18.59 -16.95
N GLU A 138 4.00 -19.84 -16.48
CA GLU A 138 2.82 -20.51 -15.91
C GLU A 138 2.83 -20.61 -14.37
N GLN A 139 3.67 -19.80 -13.69
CA GLN A 139 3.64 -19.67 -12.24
C GLN A 139 2.40 -18.88 -11.76
N ILE A 140 2.21 -18.86 -10.44
CA ILE A 140 1.00 -18.39 -9.78
C ILE A 140 0.75 -16.88 -9.88
N GLY A 141 1.78 -16.03 -10.00
CA GLY A 141 1.65 -14.58 -9.82
C GLY A 141 0.62 -13.89 -10.72
N ALA A 142 0.24 -14.52 -11.84
CA ALA A 142 -0.86 -14.06 -12.69
C ALA A 142 -2.19 -13.90 -11.93
N GLN A 143 -2.49 -14.74 -10.93
CA GLN A 143 -3.73 -14.66 -10.13
C GLN A 143 -3.57 -13.79 -8.88
N ILE A 144 -2.34 -13.59 -8.41
CA ILE A 144 -2.05 -12.96 -7.13
C ILE A 144 -2.51 -11.48 -7.11
N PHE A 145 -2.31 -10.77 -8.22
CA PHE A 145 -2.44 -9.31 -8.30
C PHE A 145 -3.78 -8.78 -8.86
N ILE A 146 -4.76 -9.66 -9.13
CA ILE A 146 -5.88 -9.32 -10.01
C ILE A 146 -7.10 -8.71 -9.31
N ASP A 147 -7.21 -8.93 -8.00
CA ASP A 147 -8.48 -8.74 -7.27
C ASP A 147 -8.98 -7.28 -7.34
N ALA A 148 -8.09 -6.29 -7.26
CA ALA A 148 -8.48 -4.88 -7.37
C ALA A 148 -8.99 -4.49 -8.77
N ILE A 149 -8.47 -5.10 -9.84
CA ILE A 149 -8.96 -4.88 -11.21
C ILE A 149 -10.34 -5.52 -11.37
N ALA A 150 -10.54 -6.73 -10.84
CA ALA A 150 -11.82 -7.41 -10.86
C ALA A 150 -12.89 -6.67 -10.05
N MET A 151 -12.55 -6.19 -8.84
CA MET A 151 -13.43 -5.36 -8.01
C MET A 151 -13.81 -4.02 -8.68
N ALA A 152 -12.98 -3.49 -9.58
CA ALA A 152 -13.29 -2.30 -10.36
C ALA A 152 -14.26 -2.57 -11.53
N CYS A 153 -14.62 -3.83 -11.78
CA CYS A 153 -15.52 -4.24 -12.86
C CYS A 153 -16.78 -4.96 -12.32
N PRO A 154 -17.53 -4.37 -11.36
CA PRO A 154 -18.62 -5.08 -10.70
C PRO A 154 -19.75 -5.42 -11.68
N ASP A 155 -20.09 -6.70 -11.79
CA ASP A 155 -21.07 -7.25 -12.73
C ASP A 155 -20.71 -7.07 -14.23
N ASP A 156 -19.44 -6.78 -14.54
CA ASP A 156 -18.90 -6.71 -15.91
C ASP A 156 -17.71 -7.68 -16.08
N PRO A 157 -17.97 -9.01 -16.14
CA PRO A 157 -16.90 -10.01 -16.24
C PRO A 157 -16.12 -9.94 -17.55
N ASP A 158 -16.71 -9.47 -18.64
CA ASP A 158 -16.01 -9.30 -19.92
C ASP A 158 -14.91 -8.23 -19.81
N LEU A 159 -15.23 -7.08 -19.19
CA LEU A 159 -14.24 -6.03 -18.92
C LEU A 159 -13.18 -6.51 -17.93
N ALA A 160 -13.59 -7.17 -16.84
CA ALA A 160 -12.67 -7.72 -15.84
C ALA A 160 -11.64 -8.65 -16.49
N VAL A 161 -12.11 -9.61 -17.29
CA VAL A 161 -11.25 -10.56 -18.01
C VAL A 161 -10.35 -9.87 -19.02
N SER A 162 -10.86 -8.86 -19.75
CA SER A 162 -10.06 -8.09 -20.71
C SER A 162 -8.89 -7.37 -20.03
N LEU A 163 -9.14 -6.65 -18.93
CA LEU A 163 -8.12 -5.91 -18.20
C LEU A 163 -7.15 -6.84 -17.46
N VAL A 164 -7.66 -7.86 -16.77
CA VAL A 164 -6.82 -8.84 -16.05
C VAL A 164 -5.92 -9.61 -17.01
N ARG A 165 -6.40 -9.99 -18.20
CA ARG A 165 -5.55 -10.62 -19.22
C ARG A 165 -4.37 -9.74 -19.60
N LYS A 166 -4.61 -8.44 -19.80
CA LYS A 166 -3.56 -7.46 -20.16
C LYS A 166 -2.60 -7.24 -18.99
N ALA A 167 -3.10 -7.15 -17.75
CA ALA A 167 -2.29 -6.99 -16.54
C ALA A 167 -1.42 -8.22 -16.24
N ALA A 168 -2.01 -9.42 -16.20
CA ALA A 168 -1.30 -10.67 -15.95
C ALA A 168 -0.24 -10.97 -17.02
N SER A 169 -0.49 -10.56 -18.28
CA SER A 169 0.45 -10.76 -19.39
C SER A 169 1.77 -9.98 -19.28
N VAL A 170 1.89 -9.07 -18.30
CA VAL A 170 3.15 -8.37 -18.03
C VAL A 170 4.24 -9.36 -17.63
N SER A 171 3.91 -10.38 -16.83
CA SER A 171 4.86 -11.37 -16.31
C SER A 171 4.53 -12.83 -16.66
N HIS A 172 3.29 -13.12 -17.05
CA HIS A 172 2.81 -14.49 -17.26
C HIS A 172 2.18 -14.70 -18.64
N ASP A 173 1.98 -15.95 -19.01
CA ASP A 173 1.32 -16.33 -20.27
C ASP A 173 0.71 -17.74 -20.12
N GLY A 174 0.00 -18.22 -21.15
CA GLY A 174 -0.58 -19.57 -21.16
C GLY A 174 -1.63 -19.80 -20.07
N ILE A 175 -1.53 -20.95 -19.40
CA ILE A 175 -2.54 -21.41 -18.44
C ILE A 175 -2.68 -20.48 -17.23
N ALA A 176 -1.61 -19.80 -16.83
CA ALA A 176 -1.61 -18.86 -15.71
C ALA A 176 -2.53 -17.66 -15.99
N VAL A 177 -2.43 -17.07 -17.19
CA VAL A 177 -3.30 -15.95 -17.57
C VAL A 177 -4.76 -16.39 -17.69
N GLU A 178 -5.04 -17.61 -18.19
CA GLU A 178 -6.41 -18.12 -18.26
C GLU A 178 -7.01 -18.39 -16.87
N ALA A 179 -6.24 -18.94 -15.92
CA ALA A 179 -6.68 -19.15 -14.54
C ALA A 179 -6.98 -17.82 -13.83
N ALA A 180 -6.11 -16.83 -13.99
CA ALA A 180 -6.33 -15.46 -13.50
C ALA A 180 -7.60 -14.84 -14.09
N CYS A 181 -7.85 -15.00 -15.39
CA CYS A 181 -9.10 -14.55 -16.02
C CYS A 181 -10.32 -15.28 -15.47
N HIS A 182 -10.23 -16.59 -15.21
CA HIS A 182 -11.32 -17.35 -14.61
C HIS A 182 -11.68 -16.81 -13.22
N LEU A 183 -10.68 -16.55 -12.37
CA LEU A 183 -10.90 -15.95 -11.06
C LEU A 183 -11.49 -14.53 -11.16
N ALA A 184 -10.94 -13.69 -12.04
CA ALA A 184 -11.47 -12.34 -12.28
C ALA A 184 -12.95 -12.33 -12.68
N ALA A 185 -13.36 -13.29 -13.52
CA ALA A 185 -14.76 -13.45 -13.90
C ALA A 185 -15.63 -13.86 -12.70
N LEU A 186 -15.15 -14.77 -11.85
CA LEU A 186 -15.85 -15.16 -10.61
C LEU A 186 -16.09 -13.95 -9.71
N GLU A 187 -15.05 -13.17 -9.44
CA GLU A 187 -15.13 -11.99 -8.57
C GLU A 187 -16.03 -10.89 -9.14
N ALA A 188 -15.90 -10.58 -10.44
CA ALA A 188 -16.75 -9.59 -11.09
C ALA A 188 -18.24 -9.99 -11.04
N MET A 189 -18.56 -11.27 -11.22
CA MET A 189 -19.96 -11.76 -11.15
C MET A 189 -20.47 -11.90 -9.71
N ALA A 190 -19.59 -12.09 -8.73
CA ALA A 190 -19.96 -12.26 -7.32
C ALA A 190 -20.67 -11.05 -6.70
N PHE A 191 -20.59 -9.88 -7.35
CA PHE A 191 -21.33 -8.69 -6.94
C PHE A 191 -22.85 -8.87 -7.01
N THR A 192 -23.35 -9.72 -7.91
CA THR A 192 -24.79 -9.91 -8.17
C THR A 192 -25.25 -11.35 -8.05
N GLU A 193 -24.35 -12.32 -8.22
CA GLU A 193 -24.64 -13.75 -8.08
C GLU A 193 -23.94 -14.33 -6.85
N LYS A 194 -24.67 -15.12 -6.06
CA LYS A 194 -24.16 -15.72 -4.82
C LYS A 194 -23.93 -17.22 -4.91
N ASP A 195 -24.58 -17.91 -5.85
CA ASP A 195 -24.43 -19.35 -6.02
C ASP A 195 -23.07 -19.67 -6.69
N VAL A 196 -22.21 -20.33 -5.92
CA VAL A 196 -20.85 -20.72 -6.35
C VAL A 196 -20.88 -21.60 -7.60
N ASN A 197 -21.83 -22.51 -7.75
CA ASN A 197 -21.89 -23.38 -8.92
C ASN A 197 -22.30 -22.60 -10.17
N VAL A 198 -23.25 -21.68 -10.05
CA VAL A 198 -23.64 -20.79 -11.16
C VAL A 198 -22.46 -19.91 -11.59
N LEU A 199 -21.72 -19.37 -10.62
CA LEU A 199 -20.51 -18.59 -10.89
C LEU A 199 -19.45 -19.41 -11.63
N LEU A 200 -19.15 -20.64 -11.16
CA LEU A 200 -18.17 -21.54 -11.79
C LEU A 200 -18.60 -21.97 -13.20
N ASP A 201 -19.89 -22.24 -13.42
CA ASP A 201 -20.42 -22.59 -14.75
C ASP A 201 -20.23 -21.44 -15.73
N ARG A 202 -20.54 -20.20 -15.31
CA ARG A 202 -20.39 -19.00 -16.14
C ARG A 202 -18.93 -18.64 -16.38
N ALA A 203 -18.08 -18.73 -15.35
CA ALA A 203 -16.65 -18.41 -15.45
C ALA A 203 -15.91 -19.40 -16.37
N GLY A 204 -16.39 -20.64 -16.47
CA GLY A 204 -15.87 -21.65 -17.40
C GLY A 204 -15.89 -21.22 -18.88
N ALA A 205 -16.75 -20.25 -19.26
CA ALA A 205 -16.79 -19.71 -20.62
C ALA A 205 -15.50 -18.94 -21.01
N TYR A 206 -14.74 -18.45 -20.04
CA TYR A 206 -13.48 -17.72 -20.25
C TYR A 206 -12.25 -18.62 -20.30
N VAL A 207 -12.44 -19.92 -20.06
CA VAL A 207 -11.37 -20.92 -20.10
C VAL A 207 -11.41 -21.68 -21.42
N LYS A 208 -10.26 -21.76 -22.09
CA LYS A 208 -10.05 -22.53 -23.32
C LYS A 208 -9.10 -23.69 -23.08
N ASN A 209 -8.09 -23.52 -22.22
CA ASN A 209 -7.11 -24.54 -21.90
C ASN A 209 -7.76 -25.81 -21.30
N GLN A 210 -7.47 -26.97 -21.89
CA GLN A 210 -8.09 -28.23 -21.49
C GLN A 210 -7.63 -28.71 -20.11
N VAL A 211 -6.35 -28.52 -19.76
CA VAL A 211 -5.82 -28.91 -18.43
C VAL A 211 -6.52 -28.13 -17.32
N LEU A 212 -6.76 -26.83 -17.55
CA LEU A 212 -7.49 -25.99 -16.60
C LEU A 212 -8.96 -26.43 -16.47
N LYS A 213 -9.63 -26.76 -17.59
CA LYS A 213 -11.00 -27.30 -17.56
C LYS A 213 -11.09 -28.62 -16.82
N ASP A 214 -10.18 -29.54 -17.10
CA ASP A 214 -10.14 -30.86 -16.48
C ASP A 214 -9.89 -30.73 -14.98
N MET A 215 -8.96 -29.86 -14.56
CA MET A 215 -8.72 -29.56 -13.15
C MET A 215 -9.97 -29.01 -12.47
N ILE A 216 -10.62 -27.99 -13.03
CA ILE A 216 -11.85 -27.39 -12.47
C ILE A 216 -12.95 -28.47 -12.37
N GLY A 217 -13.10 -29.30 -13.40
CA GLY A 217 -14.06 -30.41 -13.42
C GLY A 217 -13.77 -31.44 -12.32
N ASP A 218 -12.52 -31.85 -12.17
CA ASP A 218 -12.06 -32.80 -11.14
C ASP A 218 -12.32 -32.26 -9.73
N VAL A 219 -12.02 -30.98 -9.48
CA VAL A 219 -12.28 -30.31 -8.19
C VAL A 219 -13.78 -30.28 -7.89
N ARG A 220 -14.62 -29.89 -8.85
CA ARG A 220 -16.08 -29.89 -8.68
C ARG A 220 -16.64 -31.29 -8.42
N ASP A 221 -16.16 -32.30 -9.16
CA ASP A 221 -16.55 -33.70 -8.99
C ASP A 221 -16.20 -34.21 -7.58
N ILE A 222 -14.96 -34.04 -7.12
CA ILE A 222 -14.57 -34.54 -5.79
C ILE A 222 -15.28 -33.78 -4.65
N CYS A 223 -15.42 -32.47 -4.73
CA CYS A 223 -16.12 -31.67 -3.72
C CYS A 223 -17.63 -31.97 -3.66
N SER A 224 -18.22 -32.50 -4.74
CA SER A 224 -19.64 -32.90 -4.75
C SER A 224 -19.92 -34.17 -3.92
N ARG A 225 -18.88 -34.98 -3.65
CA ARG A 225 -19.01 -36.28 -2.98
C ARG A 225 -18.22 -36.41 -1.67
N GLU A 226 -17.30 -35.48 -1.40
CA GLU A 226 -16.48 -35.47 -0.19
C GLU A 226 -16.44 -34.05 0.42
N SER A 227 -16.74 -33.98 1.71
CA SER A 227 -16.80 -32.72 2.48
C SER A 227 -15.55 -32.46 3.31
N ASP A 228 -14.74 -33.49 3.55
CA ASP A 228 -13.46 -33.37 4.24
C ASP A 228 -12.39 -32.86 3.27
N TRP A 229 -11.99 -31.59 3.46
CA TRP A 229 -10.99 -30.93 2.63
C TRP A 229 -9.64 -31.64 2.62
N ARG A 230 -9.30 -32.40 3.67
CA ARG A 230 -8.04 -33.16 3.73
C ARG A 230 -8.05 -34.28 2.72
N LYS A 231 -9.16 -35.01 2.61
CA LYS A 231 -9.33 -36.07 1.60
C LYS A 231 -9.42 -35.51 0.18
N VAL A 232 -10.04 -34.33 0.02
CA VAL A 232 -10.04 -33.62 -1.27
C VAL A 232 -8.61 -33.26 -1.67
N ARG A 233 -7.81 -32.70 -0.75
CA ARG A 233 -6.38 -32.44 -0.98
C ARG A 233 -5.63 -33.72 -1.35
N ASP A 234 -5.80 -34.80 -0.59
CA ASP A 234 -5.13 -36.09 -0.85
C ASP A 234 -5.50 -36.68 -2.23
N TYR A 235 -6.70 -36.41 -2.73
CA TYR A 235 -7.12 -36.78 -4.07
C TYR A 235 -6.48 -35.90 -5.17
N LEU A 236 -6.32 -34.60 -4.91
CA LEU A 236 -5.82 -33.63 -5.89
C LEU A 236 -4.28 -33.60 -5.97
N ASP A 237 -3.58 -33.73 -4.85
CA ASP A 237 -2.11 -33.63 -4.74
C ASP A 237 -1.36 -34.54 -5.74
N PRO A 238 -1.67 -35.84 -5.90
CA PRO A 238 -0.97 -36.68 -6.87
C PRO A 238 -1.28 -36.36 -8.34
N LYS A 239 -2.32 -35.56 -8.63
CA LYS A 239 -2.71 -35.15 -9.99
C LYS A 239 -2.28 -33.73 -10.34
N TYR A 240 -2.28 -32.83 -9.36
CA TYR A 240 -2.15 -31.39 -9.57
C TYR A 240 -1.13 -30.70 -8.66
N GLY A 241 -0.55 -31.40 -7.68
CA GLY A 241 0.42 -30.84 -6.72
C GLY A 241 1.75 -30.39 -7.35
N TYR A 242 2.61 -29.79 -6.53
CA TYR A 242 3.93 -29.26 -6.97
C TYR A 242 4.88 -30.32 -7.54
N GLU A 243 4.70 -31.61 -7.23
CA GLU A 243 5.50 -32.68 -7.84
C GLU A 243 5.06 -33.02 -9.28
N VAL A 244 3.88 -32.56 -9.71
CA VAL A 244 3.34 -32.83 -11.05
C VAL A 244 3.65 -31.71 -12.03
N PHE A 245 3.55 -30.45 -11.59
CA PHE A 245 3.75 -29.28 -12.44
C PHE A 245 5.12 -28.61 -12.18
N PRO A 246 5.86 -28.21 -13.22
CA PRO A 246 7.19 -27.66 -13.06
C PRO A 246 7.16 -26.23 -12.48
N GLY A 247 8.19 -25.86 -11.73
CA GLY A 247 8.33 -24.50 -11.19
C GLY A 247 8.57 -24.50 -9.68
N CYS A 248 8.47 -23.33 -9.06
CA CYS A 248 8.49 -23.20 -7.59
C CYS A 248 7.09 -23.06 -7.00
N CYS A 249 6.20 -22.39 -7.73
CA CYS A 249 4.83 -22.10 -7.31
C CYS A 249 3.94 -22.07 -8.56
N HIS A 250 3.59 -23.24 -9.08
CA HIS A 250 2.83 -23.34 -10.33
C HIS A 250 1.37 -22.92 -10.12
N MET A 251 0.74 -22.34 -11.15
CA MET A 251 -0.65 -21.87 -11.09
C MET A 251 -1.65 -22.97 -10.70
N ILE A 252 -1.57 -24.13 -11.36
CA ILE A 252 -2.61 -25.17 -11.29
C ILE A 252 -2.92 -25.70 -9.88
N PRO A 253 -1.96 -26.15 -9.06
CA PRO A 253 -2.24 -26.63 -7.70
C PRO A 253 -2.95 -25.56 -6.86
N ASN A 254 -2.48 -24.32 -6.96
CA ASN A 254 -3.01 -23.22 -6.17
C ASN A 254 -4.43 -22.85 -6.61
N HIS A 255 -4.67 -22.69 -7.91
CA HIS A 255 -6.04 -22.46 -8.42
C HIS A 255 -7.00 -23.60 -8.09
N ALA A 256 -6.51 -24.85 -8.07
CA ALA A 256 -7.30 -26.00 -7.62
C ALA A 256 -7.72 -25.86 -6.16
N MET A 257 -6.80 -25.44 -5.29
CA MET A 257 -7.10 -25.25 -3.87
C MET A 257 -8.01 -24.05 -3.62
N VAL A 258 -7.86 -22.95 -4.37
CA VAL A 258 -8.77 -21.80 -4.30
C VAL A 258 -10.22 -22.25 -4.58
N ILE A 259 -10.43 -23.00 -5.68
CA ILE A 259 -11.77 -23.50 -6.04
C ILE A 259 -12.28 -24.52 -4.99
N ALA A 260 -11.42 -25.42 -4.52
CA ALA A 260 -11.80 -26.40 -3.50
C ALA A 260 -12.19 -25.71 -2.18
N ALA A 261 -11.44 -24.71 -1.73
CA ALA A 261 -11.73 -23.92 -0.53
C ALA A 261 -13.04 -23.15 -0.65
N ILE A 262 -13.32 -22.56 -1.83
CA ILE A 262 -14.59 -21.89 -2.13
C ILE A 262 -15.77 -22.87 -2.05
N LEU A 263 -15.66 -24.05 -2.70
CA LEU A 263 -16.73 -25.04 -2.73
C LEU A 263 -16.99 -25.68 -1.36
N LEU A 264 -15.94 -26.09 -0.65
CA LEU A 264 -16.05 -26.76 0.65
C LEU A 264 -16.36 -25.80 1.79
N GLY A 265 -15.93 -24.54 1.66
CA GLY A 265 -16.30 -23.44 2.56
C GLY A 265 -17.76 -23.02 2.40
N GLY A 266 -18.28 -23.00 1.16
CA GLY A 266 -19.64 -22.56 0.88
C GLY A 266 -19.83 -21.11 1.32
N ASP A 267 -20.88 -20.83 2.09
CA ASP A 267 -21.19 -19.49 2.62
C ASP A 267 -20.49 -19.19 3.96
N ASP A 268 -19.58 -20.06 4.42
CA ASP A 268 -18.78 -19.83 5.62
C ASP A 268 -17.42 -19.22 5.25
N PHE A 269 -17.32 -17.90 5.44
CA PHE A 269 -16.11 -17.12 5.18
C PHE A 269 -14.91 -17.69 5.95
N GLN A 270 -15.04 -17.88 7.26
CA GLN A 270 -13.94 -18.36 8.11
C GLN A 270 -13.47 -19.74 7.67
N LYS A 271 -14.40 -20.67 7.41
CA LYS A 271 -14.06 -22.01 6.93
C LYS A 271 -13.31 -21.96 5.61
N SER A 272 -13.75 -21.12 4.66
CA SER A 272 -13.12 -21.01 3.34
C SER A 272 -11.65 -20.58 3.43
N ILE A 273 -11.35 -19.51 4.16
CA ILE A 273 -9.96 -19.02 4.33
C ILE A 273 -9.12 -19.95 5.21
N SER A 274 -9.74 -20.67 6.16
CA SER A 274 -9.05 -21.66 7.00
C SER A 274 -8.59 -22.86 6.17
N ILE A 275 -9.42 -23.34 5.23
CA ILE A 275 -9.03 -24.42 4.31
C ILE A 275 -7.86 -23.97 3.45
N ALA A 276 -7.97 -22.80 2.81
CA ALA A 276 -6.93 -22.25 1.96
C ALA A 276 -5.59 -22.05 2.69
N SER A 277 -5.64 -21.60 3.96
CA SER A 277 -4.44 -21.41 4.80
C SER A 277 -3.86 -22.71 5.35
N SER A 278 -4.63 -23.81 5.35
CA SER A 278 -4.21 -25.10 5.95
C SER A 278 -3.72 -26.12 4.92
N ALA A 279 -4.05 -25.94 3.65
CA ALA A 279 -3.78 -26.92 2.61
C ALA A 279 -2.34 -26.89 2.05
N ALA A 280 -1.49 -25.98 2.58
CA ALA A 280 -0.14 -25.67 2.09
C ALA A 280 -0.14 -25.12 0.66
N TRP A 281 0.92 -25.41 -0.10
CA TRP A 281 1.26 -24.73 -1.35
C TRP A 281 1.51 -23.26 -1.07
N ASP A 282 0.78 -22.35 -1.71
CA ASP A 282 0.95 -20.91 -1.52
C ASP A 282 -0.20 -20.34 -0.68
N THR A 283 -0.02 -20.35 0.64
CA THR A 283 -1.13 -20.26 1.60
C THR A 283 -1.72 -18.86 1.74
N ASP A 284 -0.89 -17.83 1.76
CA ASP A 284 -1.30 -16.43 1.75
C ASP A 284 -2.09 -16.07 0.49
N CYS A 285 -1.59 -16.39 -0.69
CA CYS A 285 -2.27 -16.01 -1.91
C CYS A 285 -3.58 -16.76 -2.09
N ASN A 286 -3.61 -18.08 -1.78
CA ASN A 286 -4.81 -18.89 -1.88
C ASN A 286 -5.87 -18.35 -0.91
N ALA A 287 -5.49 -18.06 0.33
CA ALA A 287 -6.40 -17.50 1.31
C ALA A 287 -6.82 -16.06 0.94
N GLY A 288 -5.91 -15.27 0.38
CA GLY A 288 -6.15 -13.91 -0.11
C GLY A 288 -7.20 -13.86 -1.22
N ASN A 289 -7.04 -14.66 -2.28
CA ASN A 289 -8.01 -14.74 -3.38
C ASN A 289 -9.36 -15.32 -2.91
N VAL A 290 -9.36 -16.37 -2.08
CA VAL A 290 -10.60 -16.92 -1.49
C VAL A 290 -11.30 -15.88 -0.62
N GLY A 291 -10.52 -15.13 0.17
CA GLY A 291 -10.99 -14.04 1.00
C GLY A 291 -11.61 -12.91 0.18
N ALA A 292 -10.94 -12.45 -0.89
CA ALA A 292 -11.44 -11.41 -1.79
C ALA A 292 -12.78 -11.82 -2.43
N PHE A 293 -12.83 -13.00 -3.05
CA PHE A 293 -14.04 -13.54 -3.67
C PHE A 293 -15.21 -13.64 -2.67
N ASN A 294 -15.00 -14.27 -1.52
CA ASN A 294 -16.07 -14.43 -0.53
C ASN A 294 -16.41 -13.11 0.19
N GLY A 295 -15.46 -12.17 0.29
CA GLY A 295 -15.72 -10.80 0.75
C GLY A 295 -16.71 -10.08 -0.15
N ILE A 296 -16.52 -10.16 -1.48
CA ILE A 296 -17.45 -9.58 -2.46
C ILE A 296 -18.82 -10.27 -2.40
N ARG A 297 -18.83 -11.61 -2.40
CA ARG A 297 -20.03 -12.45 -2.52
C ARG A 297 -20.91 -12.45 -1.27
N LEU A 298 -20.29 -12.55 -0.09
CA LEU A 298 -20.97 -12.67 1.20
C LEU A 298 -21.09 -11.32 1.92
N GLY A 299 -20.25 -10.35 1.58
CA GLY A 299 -20.22 -9.04 2.22
C GLY A 299 -19.69 -9.08 3.66
N LEU A 300 -19.84 -7.95 4.37
CA LEU A 300 -19.41 -7.82 5.76
C LEU A 300 -20.13 -8.80 6.69
N ASP A 301 -21.39 -9.15 6.41
CA ASP A 301 -22.15 -10.13 7.19
C ASP A 301 -21.47 -11.50 7.17
N GLY A 302 -20.94 -11.93 6.01
CA GLY A 302 -20.19 -13.18 5.90
C GLY A 302 -18.89 -13.16 6.70
N ILE A 303 -18.15 -12.05 6.65
CA ILE A 303 -16.90 -11.88 7.41
C ILE A 303 -17.19 -11.87 8.92
N ASN A 304 -18.28 -11.23 9.35
CA ASN A 304 -18.67 -11.09 10.75
C ASN A 304 -19.41 -12.32 11.33
N ALA A 305 -19.74 -13.33 10.52
CA ALA A 305 -20.47 -14.51 10.97
C ALA A 305 -19.65 -15.44 11.89
N GLY A 306 -18.32 -15.37 11.79
CA GLY A 306 -17.37 -16.19 12.54
C GLY A 306 -16.60 -15.43 13.62
N ALA A 307 -15.35 -15.85 13.86
CA ALA A 307 -14.44 -15.14 14.75
C ALA A 307 -14.13 -13.72 14.25
N ASP A 308 -13.73 -12.83 15.16
CA ASP A 308 -13.36 -11.45 14.81
C ASP A 308 -12.01 -11.41 14.07
N PHE A 309 -12.02 -11.41 12.75
CA PHE A 309 -10.82 -11.24 11.93
C PHE A 309 -10.44 -9.79 11.67
N ARG A 310 -11.34 -8.85 11.99
CA ARG A 310 -11.25 -7.46 11.52
C ARG A 310 -10.54 -6.57 12.52
N THR A 311 -10.87 -6.66 13.80
CA THR A 311 -10.24 -5.83 14.85
C THR A 311 -8.72 -6.01 14.92
N PRO A 312 -8.14 -7.24 14.81
CA PRO A 312 -6.69 -7.40 14.83
C PRO A 312 -5.96 -6.72 13.67
N VAL A 313 -6.60 -6.66 12.49
CA VAL A 313 -6.06 -6.01 11.30
C VAL A 313 -6.34 -4.51 11.31
N ALA A 314 -7.48 -4.11 11.87
CA ALA A 314 -7.95 -2.74 11.96
C ALA A 314 -7.87 -2.00 10.61
N ASP A 315 -8.16 -2.68 9.50
CA ASP A 315 -8.04 -2.20 8.11
C ASP A 315 -6.60 -1.92 7.63
N LEU A 316 -5.58 -2.01 8.47
CA LEU A 316 -4.21 -1.59 8.16
C LEU A 316 -3.55 -2.52 7.12
N MET A 317 -2.87 -1.93 6.15
CA MET A 317 -2.04 -2.67 5.21
C MET A 317 -0.83 -1.89 4.72
N TYR A 318 0.15 -2.62 4.16
CA TYR A 318 1.31 -2.02 3.51
C TYR A 318 1.30 -2.29 2.01
N VAL A 319 1.19 -1.22 1.21
CA VAL A 319 1.29 -1.25 -0.26
C VAL A 319 2.66 -0.74 -0.66
N VAL A 320 3.69 -1.59 -0.53
CA VAL A 320 5.10 -1.15 -0.61
C VAL A 320 5.49 -0.87 -2.06
N THR A 321 5.77 0.40 -2.38
CA THR A 321 6.14 0.85 -3.74
C THR A 321 7.18 1.97 -3.67
N SER A 322 7.63 2.45 -4.82
CA SER A 322 8.44 3.67 -4.93
C SER A 322 7.68 4.97 -4.61
N ASP A 323 6.34 4.92 -4.54
CA ASP A 323 5.50 6.00 -4.02
C ASP A 323 5.39 5.84 -2.51
N GLY A 324 6.46 6.26 -1.81
CA GLY A 324 6.65 6.01 -0.39
C GLY A 324 5.50 6.53 0.49
N GLY A 325 4.90 7.67 0.13
CA GLY A 325 3.79 8.27 0.88
C GLY A 325 2.45 7.56 0.72
N SER A 326 2.37 6.52 -0.10
CA SER A 326 1.18 5.68 -0.27
C SER A 326 1.31 4.30 0.37
N VAL A 327 2.42 4.02 1.07
CA VAL A 327 2.75 2.67 1.55
C VAL A 327 1.94 2.27 2.77
N VAL A 328 1.92 3.10 3.81
CA VAL A 328 1.02 2.88 4.95
C VAL A 328 -0.38 3.27 4.50
N SER A 329 -1.24 2.27 4.30
CA SER A 329 -2.59 2.44 3.77
C SER A 329 -3.60 1.66 4.62
N ASP A 330 -4.86 1.75 4.23
CA ASP A 330 -5.97 1.09 4.90
C ASP A 330 -7.06 0.65 3.90
N ALA A 331 -7.88 -0.31 4.31
CA ALA A 331 -8.92 -0.89 3.46
C ALA A 331 -9.93 0.15 2.92
N VAL A 332 -10.23 1.21 3.67
CA VAL A 332 -11.13 2.29 3.22
C VAL A 332 -10.46 3.09 2.11
N SER A 333 -9.21 3.47 2.30
CA SER A 333 -8.41 4.22 1.33
C SER A 333 -8.29 3.47 0.00
N GLU A 334 -7.97 2.18 0.01
CA GLU A 334 -7.90 1.36 -1.22
C GLU A 334 -9.29 1.15 -1.84
N SER A 335 -10.32 0.91 -1.03
CA SER A 335 -11.70 0.75 -1.53
C SER A 335 -12.21 2.00 -2.24
N ARG A 336 -11.84 3.20 -1.78
CA ARG A 336 -12.16 4.46 -2.48
C ARG A 336 -11.50 4.53 -3.85
N LYS A 337 -10.26 4.08 -3.99
CA LYS A 337 -9.55 4.04 -5.29
C LYS A 337 -10.22 3.05 -6.24
N VAL A 338 -10.58 1.86 -5.75
CA VAL A 338 -11.30 0.84 -6.52
C VAL A 338 -12.69 1.34 -6.94
N LEU A 339 -13.44 1.96 -6.04
CA LEU A 339 -14.76 2.53 -6.34
C LEU A 339 -14.67 3.68 -7.37
N LYS A 340 -13.67 4.56 -7.26
CA LYS A 340 -13.40 5.61 -8.28
C LYS A 340 -13.15 4.99 -9.65
N ALA A 341 -12.31 3.95 -9.73
CA ALA A 341 -12.06 3.26 -10.99
C ALA A 341 -13.31 2.58 -11.53
N ALA A 342 -14.10 1.92 -10.68
CA ALA A 342 -15.37 1.32 -11.07
C ALA A 342 -16.33 2.35 -11.66
N GLY A 343 -16.44 3.52 -11.02
CA GLY A 343 -17.23 4.64 -11.54
C GLY A 343 -16.73 5.07 -12.91
N ALA A 344 -15.44 5.41 -13.03
CA ALA A 344 -14.86 5.91 -14.27
C ALA A 344 -14.99 4.91 -15.43
N LEU A 345 -14.72 3.62 -15.18
CA LEU A 345 -14.88 2.55 -16.17
C LEU A 345 -16.34 2.39 -16.64
N HIS A 346 -17.32 2.66 -15.77
CA HIS A 346 -18.75 2.63 -16.11
C HIS A 346 -19.30 3.98 -16.60
N GLY A 347 -18.46 5.00 -16.78
CA GLY A 347 -18.88 6.33 -17.19
C GLY A 347 -19.67 7.09 -16.11
N GLU A 348 -19.49 6.73 -14.84
CA GLU A 348 -20.12 7.33 -13.68
C GLU A 348 -19.11 8.10 -12.83
N SER A 349 -19.51 9.25 -12.28
CA SER A 349 -18.74 9.92 -11.23
C SER A 349 -19.29 9.51 -9.87
N VAL A 350 -18.44 8.89 -9.04
CA VAL A 350 -18.81 8.45 -7.69
C VAL A 350 -18.36 9.46 -6.64
N PRO A 351 -19.24 9.88 -5.71
CA PRO A 351 -18.82 10.72 -4.60
C PRO A 351 -18.05 9.88 -3.59
N VAL A 352 -16.82 10.30 -3.29
CA VAL A 352 -15.95 9.72 -2.26
C VAL A 352 -15.36 10.86 -1.44
N SER A 353 -15.14 10.63 -0.15
CA SER A 353 -14.56 11.66 0.71
C SER A 353 -13.13 11.98 0.25
N ASP A 354 -12.78 13.25 0.36
CA ASP A 354 -11.44 13.79 0.18
C ASP A 354 -10.62 13.80 1.49
N LYS A 355 -11.25 13.48 2.63
CA LYS A 355 -10.60 13.37 3.93
C LYS A 355 -9.97 12.00 4.12
N ARG A 356 -8.80 11.94 4.76
CA ARG A 356 -8.09 10.68 5.06
C ARG A 356 -8.93 9.71 5.89
N TYR A 357 -9.42 10.16 7.04
CA TYR A 357 -10.17 9.31 7.96
C TYR A 357 -11.61 9.80 8.11
N THR A 358 -12.57 8.97 7.68
CA THR A 358 -14.00 9.23 7.91
C THR A 358 -14.77 8.01 8.40
N PHE A 359 -14.13 6.84 8.50
CA PHE A 359 -14.70 5.62 9.10
C PHE A 359 -16.06 5.24 8.47
N GLU A 360 -16.24 5.46 7.17
CA GLU A 360 -17.56 5.41 6.53
C GLU A 360 -18.10 4.02 6.27
N TYR A 361 -17.24 2.99 6.30
CA TYR A 361 -17.68 1.61 6.12
C TYR A 361 -17.96 0.95 7.48
N PRO A 362 -19.04 0.16 7.63
CA PRO A 362 -19.38 -0.48 8.89
C PRO A 362 -18.23 -1.26 9.49
N GLY A 363 -17.94 -1.04 10.78
CA GLY A 363 -16.86 -1.67 11.54
C GLY A 363 -15.43 -1.27 11.14
N SER A 364 -15.25 -0.29 10.24
CA SER A 364 -13.92 0.21 9.87
C SER A 364 -13.25 0.93 11.05
N LEU A 365 -11.95 0.70 11.23
CA LEU A 365 -11.10 1.37 12.22
C LEU A 365 -9.97 2.20 11.57
N GLN A 366 -9.73 2.07 10.26
CA GLN A 366 -8.70 2.80 9.50
C GLN A 366 -7.33 2.90 10.20
N GLY A 367 -6.86 1.77 10.71
CA GLY A 367 -5.56 1.59 11.36
C GLY A 367 -5.51 2.02 12.83
N PHE A 368 -6.60 2.54 13.39
CA PHE A 368 -6.63 2.93 14.80
C PHE A 368 -6.69 1.71 15.74
N ALA A 369 -5.80 1.71 16.72
CA ALA A 369 -5.75 0.74 17.80
C ALA A 369 -5.47 1.46 19.15
N PRO A 370 -5.70 0.81 20.30
CA PRO A 370 -5.13 1.25 21.57
C PRO A 370 -3.62 1.47 21.43
N CYS A 371 -3.12 2.60 21.93
CA CYS A 371 -1.70 2.92 21.80
C CYS A 371 -0.86 2.03 22.73
N ASP A 372 0.14 1.37 22.16
CA ASP A 372 1.05 0.45 22.83
C ASP A 372 2.35 1.12 23.33
N TYR A 373 2.46 2.43 23.16
CA TYR A 373 3.59 3.22 23.64
C TYR A 373 3.28 3.91 24.96
N ASP A 374 4.34 4.25 25.69
CA ASP A 374 4.23 4.86 27.02
C ASP A 374 3.63 6.28 26.95
N HIS A 375 2.46 6.44 27.58
CA HIS A 375 1.82 7.73 27.85
C HIS A 375 1.58 7.93 29.35
N GLY A 376 2.33 7.24 30.21
CA GLY A 376 2.08 7.17 31.65
C GLY A 376 0.98 6.17 31.99
N SER A 377 0.19 6.46 33.04
CA SER A 377 -0.89 5.57 33.47
C SER A 377 -2.05 5.58 32.46
N GLN A 378 -2.39 4.41 31.93
CA GLN A 378 -3.41 4.27 30.88
C GLN A 378 -4.64 3.51 31.36
N ALA A 379 -5.80 4.00 30.95
CA ALA A 379 -7.08 3.30 31.05
C ALA A 379 -7.23 2.28 29.92
N ALA A 380 -8.04 1.24 30.16
CA ALA A 380 -8.44 0.33 29.10
C ALA A 380 -9.35 1.06 28.09
N VAL A 381 -9.10 0.82 26.81
CA VAL A 381 -9.86 1.39 25.69
C VAL A 381 -10.35 0.27 24.79
N THR A 382 -11.57 0.40 24.31
CA THR A 382 -12.11 -0.43 23.23
C THR A 382 -12.51 0.47 22.08
N LEU A 383 -12.19 0.04 20.86
CA LEU A 383 -12.54 0.75 19.64
C LEU A 383 -13.65 0.02 18.91
N SER A 384 -14.56 0.79 18.31
CA SER A 384 -15.56 0.29 17.37
C SER A 384 -15.93 1.39 16.38
N ASN A 385 -16.75 1.06 15.38
CA ASN A 385 -17.25 2.06 14.45
C ASN A 385 -18.57 2.64 14.94
N TYR A 386 -18.70 3.97 14.88
CA TYR A 386 -19.88 4.68 15.36
C TYR A 386 -21.11 4.44 14.48
N ASN A 387 -20.93 4.14 13.19
CA ASN A 387 -22.05 3.93 12.27
C ASN A 387 -22.88 2.68 12.61
N GLU A 388 -22.28 1.69 13.30
CA GLU A 388 -22.94 0.48 13.78
C GLU A 388 -23.87 0.76 14.98
N ARG A 389 -23.76 1.94 15.60
CA ARG A 389 -24.55 2.34 16.77
C ARG A 389 -25.52 3.51 16.52
N SER A 390 -25.14 4.47 15.69
CA SER A 390 -25.86 5.74 15.52
C SER A 390 -26.28 6.05 14.08
N GLY A 391 -25.78 5.30 13.09
CA GLY A 391 -25.91 5.62 11.67
C GLY A 391 -25.02 6.77 11.17
N GLU A 392 -24.24 7.40 12.06
CA GLU A 392 -23.23 8.41 11.69
C GLU A 392 -21.82 7.79 11.66
N ASN A 393 -20.98 8.23 10.74
CA ASN A 393 -19.61 7.75 10.65
C ASN A 393 -18.71 8.30 11.77
N GLY A 394 -17.76 7.49 12.23
CA GLY A 394 -16.74 7.91 13.18
C GLY A 394 -16.07 6.74 13.88
N LEU A 395 -14.87 6.99 14.43
CA LEU A 395 -14.21 6.08 15.35
C LEU A 395 -14.78 6.28 16.75
N LEU A 396 -15.42 5.25 17.31
CA LEU A 396 -15.92 5.26 18.67
C LEU A 396 -14.84 4.74 19.62
N ILE A 397 -14.45 5.58 20.57
CA ILE A 397 -13.46 5.31 21.60
C ILE A 397 -14.22 5.11 22.92
N SER A 398 -14.40 3.86 23.32
CA SER A 398 -15.02 3.53 24.61
C SER A 398 -13.98 3.58 25.72
N CYS A 399 -14.12 4.58 26.58
CA CYS A 399 -13.24 4.85 27.70
C CYS A 399 -13.84 4.30 29.00
N ARG A 400 -13.02 3.63 29.81
CA ARG A 400 -13.40 3.13 31.14
C ARG A 400 -12.37 3.55 32.17
N HIS A 401 -12.83 4.13 33.29
CA HIS A 401 -11.98 4.57 34.40
C HIS A 401 -10.94 5.65 34.06
N VAL A 402 -11.19 6.47 33.03
CA VAL A 402 -10.37 7.67 32.77
C VAL A 402 -10.58 8.65 33.92
N ALA A 403 -9.50 9.22 34.47
CA ALA A 403 -9.55 10.14 35.61
C ALA A 403 -8.27 10.98 35.66
N ASP A 404 -8.13 11.85 36.66
CA ASP A 404 -6.92 12.67 36.81
C ASP A 404 -5.67 11.79 36.91
N GLY A 405 -4.73 12.00 36.00
CA GLY A 405 -3.50 11.20 35.85
C GLY A 405 -3.65 9.85 35.14
N VAL A 406 -4.84 9.46 34.67
CA VAL A 406 -5.08 8.20 33.92
C VAL A 406 -5.80 8.49 32.61
N THR A 407 -5.15 8.20 31.47
CA THR A 407 -5.65 8.59 30.14
C THR A 407 -5.98 7.40 29.24
N ALA A 408 -6.84 7.62 28.25
CA ALA A 408 -7.19 6.64 27.22
C ALA A 408 -6.56 7.06 25.89
N ASN A 409 -5.61 6.27 25.39
CA ASN A 409 -4.78 6.64 24.23
C ASN A 409 -5.02 5.68 23.07
N VAL A 410 -5.26 6.25 21.89
CA VAL A 410 -5.40 5.50 20.64
C VAL A 410 -4.50 6.12 19.58
N SER A 411 -4.01 5.32 18.64
CA SER A 411 -3.17 5.81 17.55
C SER A 411 -3.33 4.98 16.28
N THR A 412 -2.99 5.60 15.14
CA THR A 412 -2.86 4.96 13.83
C THR A 412 -1.47 5.24 13.25
N GLN A 413 -1.01 4.39 12.34
CA GLN A 413 0.30 4.56 11.71
C GLN A 413 0.26 5.65 10.63
N THR A 414 1.26 6.53 10.65
CA THR A 414 1.55 7.49 9.58
C THR A 414 2.84 7.13 8.83
N PHE A 415 3.62 6.19 9.37
CA PHE A 415 4.82 5.62 8.77
C PHE A 415 5.02 4.21 9.36
N ILE A 416 6.01 3.47 8.85
CA ILE A 416 6.29 2.12 9.32
C ILE A 416 6.71 2.15 10.78
N ASP A 417 6.10 1.27 11.57
CA ASP A 417 6.54 0.97 12.93
C ASP A 417 7.67 -0.07 12.89
N PHE A 418 8.92 0.40 13.00
CA PHE A 418 10.11 -0.45 12.90
C PHE A 418 10.26 -1.42 14.07
N SER A 419 9.52 -1.23 15.16
CA SER A 419 9.51 -2.20 16.26
C SER A 419 8.70 -3.46 15.92
N LYS A 420 7.88 -3.40 14.87
CA LYS A 420 6.99 -4.47 14.40
C LYS A 420 7.32 -4.93 12.98
N LEU A 421 8.53 -4.67 12.50
CA LEU A 421 8.91 -5.00 11.13
C LEU A 421 9.31 -6.47 10.99
N ALA A 422 8.72 -7.17 10.01
CA ALA A 422 9.17 -8.50 9.62
C ALA A 422 10.51 -8.44 8.88
N GLN A 423 11.37 -9.44 9.07
CA GLN A 423 12.73 -9.44 8.50
C GLN A 423 12.79 -9.86 7.02
N ASN A 424 11.67 -10.32 6.44
CA ASN A 424 11.69 -11.11 5.19
C ASN A 424 11.53 -10.28 3.91
N PHE A 425 10.98 -9.07 3.99
CA PHE A 425 10.82 -8.16 2.85
C PHE A 425 11.40 -6.78 3.18
N SER A 426 12.12 -6.19 2.22
CA SER A 426 12.57 -4.81 2.36
C SER A 426 11.36 -3.90 2.30
N THR A 427 11.19 -3.05 3.30
CA THR A 427 10.15 -2.04 3.31
C THR A 427 10.74 -0.67 3.06
N VAL A 428 10.18 0.00 2.06
CA VAL A 428 10.54 1.34 1.66
C VAL A 428 9.26 2.16 1.72
N ALA A 429 9.24 3.25 2.47
CA ALA A 429 8.07 4.08 2.67
C ALA A 429 8.47 5.52 2.96
N SER A 430 7.48 6.40 2.96
CA SER A 430 7.61 7.77 3.46
C SER A 430 6.48 8.03 4.46
N PRO A 431 6.70 8.88 5.46
CA PRO A 431 5.61 9.33 6.31
C PRO A 431 4.47 9.94 5.50
N THR A 432 3.25 9.83 6.01
CA THR A 432 2.08 10.54 5.47
C THR A 432 1.88 11.89 6.16
N LEU A 433 2.42 12.06 7.38
CA LEU A 433 2.35 13.27 8.19
C LEU A 433 3.74 13.83 8.49
N TYR A 434 3.89 15.14 8.37
CA TYR A 434 5.13 15.89 8.52
C TYR A 434 4.95 17.08 9.45
N SER A 435 6.06 17.56 10.03
CA SER A 435 6.10 18.83 10.76
C SER A 435 5.50 19.97 9.96
N SER A 436 4.91 20.95 10.65
CA SER A 436 4.20 22.14 10.11
C SER A 436 2.88 21.87 9.37
N GLN A 437 2.57 20.62 9.00
CA GLN A 437 1.25 20.32 8.45
C GLN A 437 0.16 20.53 9.50
N LYS A 438 -1.03 20.86 9.03
CA LYS A 438 -2.21 21.13 9.87
C LYS A 438 -3.13 19.92 9.87
N VAL A 439 -3.27 19.29 11.02
CA VAL A 439 -4.23 18.21 11.26
C VAL A 439 -5.55 18.83 11.70
N VAL A 440 -6.60 18.61 10.91
CA VAL A 440 -7.97 19.03 11.23
C VAL A 440 -8.74 17.82 11.73
N THR A 441 -9.30 17.94 12.94
CA THR A 441 -10.04 16.86 13.60
C THR A 441 -11.45 17.34 13.93
N GLU A 442 -12.44 16.49 13.68
CA GLU A 442 -13.80 16.67 14.18
C GLU A 442 -14.13 15.58 15.20
N ALA A 443 -14.54 15.96 16.41
CA ALA A 443 -14.84 15.02 17.49
C ALA A 443 -15.93 15.51 18.45
N ALA A 444 -16.54 14.59 19.20
CA ALA A 444 -17.57 14.86 20.21
C ALA A 444 -17.56 13.79 21.33
N VAL A 445 -18.22 14.09 22.45
CA VAL A 445 -18.62 13.08 23.45
C VAL A 445 -19.96 12.46 23.05
N VAL A 446 -20.10 11.15 23.17
CA VAL A 446 -21.36 10.45 22.85
C VAL A 446 -22.23 10.30 24.09
N SER A 447 -23.50 10.71 23.98
CA SER A 447 -24.49 10.62 25.04
C SER A 447 -24.94 9.17 25.26
N SER A 448 -24.48 8.51 26.33
CA SER A 448 -24.90 7.14 26.70
C SER A 448 -25.48 7.04 28.12
N PRO A 449 -26.59 6.32 28.35
CA PRO A 449 -27.10 6.08 29.71
C PRO A 449 -26.03 5.46 30.61
N GLY A 450 -25.79 6.05 31.79
CA GLY A 450 -24.81 5.55 32.76
C GLY A 450 -23.40 6.16 32.66
N SER A 451 -23.13 7.02 31.68
CA SER A 451 -21.83 7.71 31.61
C SER A 451 -21.73 8.83 32.65
N SER A 452 -20.59 8.95 33.33
CA SER A 452 -20.31 9.98 34.34
C SER A 452 -19.23 10.95 33.86
N GLY A 453 -19.17 12.17 34.39
CA GLY A 453 -18.04 13.09 34.16
C GLY A 453 -17.98 13.82 32.81
N ARG A 454 -19.07 13.85 32.02
CA ARG A 454 -19.09 14.37 30.63
C ARG A 454 -18.59 15.81 30.44
N ASN A 455 -18.75 16.68 31.45
CA ASN A 455 -18.47 18.12 31.31
C ASN A 455 -16.98 18.50 31.44
N GLU A 456 -16.09 17.53 31.66
CA GLU A 456 -14.65 17.75 31.90
C GLU A 456 -13.76 16.86 31.02
N VAL A 457 -14.29 16.29 29.94
CA VAL A 457 -13.56 15.41 29.01
C VAL A 457 -12.78 16.25 28.00
N THR A 458 -11.48 15.99 27.89
CA THR A 458 -10.62 16.62 26.88
C THR A 458 -10.06 15.59 25.92
N LEU A 459 -9.95 15.99 24.66
CA LEU A 459 -9.24 15.23 23.63
C LEU A 459 -8.01 16.03 23.20
N ARG A 460 -6.84 15.38 23.16
CA ARG A 460 -5.56 15.99 22.85
C ARG A 460 -4.86 15.19 21.76
N PRO A 461 -4.56 15.76 20.58
CA PRO A 461 -3.79 15.05 19.57
C PRO A 461 -2.32 14.93 20.00
N TYR A 462 -1.66 13.87 19.56
CA TYR A 462 -0.23 13.66 19.73
C TYR A 462 0.38 12.96 18.52
N ILE A 463 1.69 13.10 18.37
CA ILE A 463 2.49 12.33 17.42
C ILE A 463 3.51 11.48 18.18
N LEU A 464 3.85 10.34 17.60
CA LEU A 464 5.05 9.57 17.97
C LEU A 464 6.04 9.61 16.80
N TYR A 465 7.30 9.89 17.12
CA TYR A 465 8.39 9.93 16.16
C TYR A 465 9.65 9.30 16.78
N TYR A 466 10.57 8.85 15.93
CA TYR A 466 11.89 8.42 16.37
C TYR A 466 12.83 9.63 16.39
N ASP A 467 13.46 9.93 17.52
CA ASP A 467 14.50 10.96 17.57
C ASP A 467 15.79 10.51 16.85
N ILE A 468 16.80 11.38 16.81
CA ILE A 468 18.07 11.10 16.12
C ILE A 468 18.85 9.94 16.76
N GLU A 469 18.56 9.60 18.02
CA GLU A 469 19.07 8.43 18.74
C GLU A 469 18.15 7.19 18.61
N ASN A 470 17.18 7.22 17.68
CA ASN A 470 16.17 6.19 17.43
C ASN A 470 15.27 5.88 18.63
N GLN A 471 15.18 6.79 19.61
CA GLN A 471 14.26 6.64 20.73
C GLN A 471 12.87 7.16 20.34
N VAL A 472 11.84 6.45 20.78
CA VAL A 472 10.47 6.91 20.57
C VAL A 472 10.20 8.11 21.47
N ARG A 473 9.72 9.20 20.87
CA ARG A 473 9.31 10.42 21.56
C ARG A 473 7.88 10.76 21.22
N ALA A 474 7.19 11.35 22.18
CA ALA A 474 5.85 11.90 22.02
C ALA A 474 5.89 13.42 22.02
N MET A 475 5.12 14.05 21.14
CA MET A 475 4.80 15.48 21.20
C MET A 475 3.28 15.64 21.16
N TYR A 476 2.77 16.52 22.02
CA TYR A 476 1.33 16.73 22.21
C TYR A 476 0.92 18.11 21.72
N GLY A 477 -0.29 18.19 21.17
CA GLY A 477 -0.98 19.46 20.95
C GLY A 477 -1.70 19.95 22.20
N ASP A 478 -2.50 21.01 22.02
CA ASP A 478 -3.37 21.52 23.08
C ASP A 478 -4.57 20.60 23.32
N ALA A 479 -5.02 20.55 24.57
CA ALA A 479 -6.20 19.79 24.96
C ALA A 479 -7.48 20.57 24.60
N VAL A 480 -8.40 19.91 23.89
CA VAL A 480 -9.69 20.48 23.50
C VAL A 480 -10.78 19.90 24.40
N LEU A 481 -11.51 20.77 25.11
CA LEU A 481 -12.67 20.37 25.90
C LEU A 481 -13.81 19.92 24.96
N LEU A 482 -14.24 18.68 25.09
CA LEU A 482 -15.34 18.12 24.33
C LEU A 482 -16.65 18.16 25.12
N ASP A 483 -17.74 18.20 24.38
CA ASP A 483 -19.11 18.01 24.87
C ASP A 483 -19.90 17.24 23.81
N GLU A 484 -21.22 17.19 23.92
CA GLU A 484 -22.09 16.44 22.99
C GLU A 484 -22.20 17.09 21.60
N THR A 485 -21.66 18.30 21.41
CA THR A 485 -21.60 18.96 20.10
C THR A 485 -20.33 18.59 19.35
N LYS A 486 -20.43 18.37 18.03
CA LYS A 486 -19.27 18.16 17.17
C LYS A 486 -18.41 19.40 17.14
N LYS A 487 -17.16 19.27 17.56
CA LYS A 487 -16.15 20.32 17.54
C LYS A 487 -15.11 20.02 16.49
N THR A 488 -14.85 20.99 15.63
CA THR A 488 -13.71 20.96 14.71
C THR A 488 -12.59 21.78 15.30
N PHE A 489 -11.39 21.22 15.34
CA PHE A 489 -10.18 21.91 15.78
C PHE A 489 -8.99 21.55 14.89
N GLU A 490 -8.04 22.47 14.83
CA GLU A 490 -6.83 22.37 14.01
C GLU A 490 -5.61 22.32 14.93
N TRP A 491 -4.66 21.44 14.59
CA TRP A 491 -3.36 21.37 15.24
C TRP A 491 -2.24 21.43 14.20
N THR A 492 -1.32 22.37 14.38
CA THR A 492 -0.08 22.42 13.59
C THR A 492 0.93 21.47 14.20
N VAL A 493 1.36 20.47 13.42
CA VAL A 493 2.32 19.46 13.87
C VAL A 493 3.64 20.13 14.23
N PRO A 494 4.20 19.89 15.43
CA PRO A 494 5.44 20.51 15.87
C PRO A 494 6.64 20.05 15.04
N ASP A 495 7.70 20.85 15.10
CA ASP A 495 8.97 20.54 14.44
C ASP A 495 9.68 19.36 15.12
N THR A 496 9.81 18.26 14.38
CA THR A 496 10.50 17.03 14.78
C THR A 496 11.99 17.04 14.41
N LYS A 497 12.51 18.19 13.95
CA LYS A 497 13.87 18.34 13.39
C LYS A 497 14.09 17.44 12.17
N GLY A 498 13.04 17.31 11.36
CA GLY A 498 13.03 16.50 10.15
C GLY A 498 12.94 14.99 10.42
N MET A 499 12.71 14.55 11.66
CA MET A 499 12.55 13.13 11.97
C MET A 499 11.17 12.61 11.59
N SER A 500 11.10 11.34 11.19
CA SER A 500 9.88 10.72 10.67
C SER A 500 8.83 10.48 11.77
N ILE A 501 7.62 10.97 11.54
CA ILE A 501 6.46 10.72 12.39
C ILE A 501 5.83 9.39 11.99
N PHE A 502 5.80 8.43 12.91
CA PHE A 502 5.30 7.09 12.63
C PHE A 502 3.91 6.79 13.18
N LYS A 503 3.42 7.57 14.13
CA LYS A 503 2.02 7.50 14.57
C LYS A 503 1.41 8.88 14.79
N LEU A 504 0.15 9.00 14.45
CA LEU A 504 -0.77 10.04 14.92
C LEU A 504 -1.73 9.40 15.92
N GLY A 505 -1.97 10.06 17.04
CA GLY A 505 -2.90 9.55 18.04
C GLY A 505 -3.64 10.63 18.81
N TYR A 506 -4.56 10.18 19.66
CA TYR A 506 -5.38 11.03 20.49
C TYR A 506 -5.42 10.49 21.91
N GLU A 507 -5.21 11.39 22.85
CA GLU A 507 -5.36 11.16 24.28
C GLU A 507 -6.71 11.70 24.74
N THR A 508 -7.52 10.83 25.32
CA THR A 508 -8.73 11.22 26.07
C THR A 508 -8.40 11.28 27.55
N ALA A 509 -8.67 12.43 28.17
CA ALA A 509 -8.43 12.68 29.59
C ALA A 509 -9.64 13.35 30.26
N SER A 510 -9.73 13.27 31.58
CA SER A 510 -10.75 13.95 32.37
C SER A 510 -10.27 14.17 33.80
N ARG A 511 -10.61 15.30 34.41
CA ARG A 511 -10.26 15.58 35.83
C ARG A 511 -11.07 14.75 36.82
N LYS A 512 -12.26 14.31 36.43
CA LYS A 512 -13.11 13.39 37.20
C LYS A 512 -13.20 12.05 36.50
N ARG A 513 -13.64 11.03 37.22
CA ARG A 513 -13.93 9.72 36.64
C ARG A 513 -14.86 9.88 35.42
N PHE A 514 -14.42 9.38 34.29
CA PHE A 514 -15.14 9.30 33.03
C PHE A 514 -15.24 7.83 32.60
N ASP A 515 -16.48 7.37 32.53
CA ASP A 515 -16.86 6.12 31.88
C ASP A 515 -17.84 6.52 30.78
N GLY A 516 -17.44 6.43 29.52
CA GLY A 516 -18.24 6.92 28.41
C GLY A 516 -17.52 6.75 27.09
N ASP A 517 -18.08 7.31 26.03
CA ASP A 517 -17.52 7.16 24.69
C ASP A 517 -17.22 8.53 24.09
N VAL A 518 -16.08 8.63 23.41
CA VAL A 518 -15.69 9.77 22.57
C VAL A 518 -15.75 9.30 21.12
N VAL A 519 -16.28 10.12 20.22
CA VAL A 519 -16.27 9.84 18.78
C VAL A 519 -15.35 10.82 18.07
N ILE A 520 -14.47 10.29 17.23
CA ILE A 520 -13.75 11.08 16.22
C ILE A 520 -14.48 10.88 14.89
N CYS A 521 -15.15 11.92 14.41
CA CYS A 521 -15.96 11.88 13.20
C CYS A 521 -15.10 11.92 11.93
N SER A 522 -14.04 12.73 11.94
CA SER A 522 -13.09 12.76 10.83
C SER A 522 -11.73 13.33 11.23
N ILE A 523 -10.69 12.92 10.50
CA ILE A 523 -9.32 13.44 10.62
C ILE A 523 -8.79 13.65 9.22
N ASP A 524 -8.13 14.79 9.00
CA ASP A 524 -7.49 15.07 7.72
C ASP A 524 -6.28 16.01 7.85
N TRP A 525 -5.39 15.94 6.89
CA TRP A 525 -4.31 16.90 6.65
C TRP A 525 -3.94 16.84 5.16
N LYS A 526 -3.61 18.00 4.60
CA LYS A 526 -3.38 18.17 3.16
C LYS A 526 -2.18 19.06 2.87
N GLY A 527 -1.72 19.02 1.63
CA GLY A 527 -0.66 19.88 1.12
C GLY A 527 0.73 19.45 1.61
N ALA A 528 1.74 20.14 1.09
CA ALA A 528 3.11 19.98 1.56
C ALA A 528 3.29 20.62 2.95
N PRO A 529 4.29 20.17 3.75
CA PRO A 529 4.73 20.92 4.91
C PRO A 529 5.26 22.28 4.49
N THR A 530 4.94 23.32 5.27
CA THR A 530 5.45 24.70 5.05
C THR A 530 6.82 24.94 5.69
N ASP A 531 7.24 24.05 6.59
CA ASP A 531 8.55 24.06 7.24
C ASP A 531 8.94 22.63 7.63
N PHE A 532 9.51 21.90 6.66
CA PHE A 532 10.17 20.61 6.91
C PHE A 532 11.63 20.72 6.50
N ALA A 533 12.54 20.44 7.42
CA ALA A 533 13.96 20.56 7.16
C ALA A 533 14.77 19.47 7.86
N GLN A 534 15.63 18.82 7.08
CA GLN A 534 16.76 18.02 7.56
C GLN A 534 18.04 18.79 7.16
N ARG A 535 18.90 19.15 8.13
CA ARG A 535 20.07 20.02 7.88
C ARG A 535 21.29 19.58 8.70
N GLY A 536 22.47 19.70 8.12
CA GLY A 536 23.75 19.48 8.82
C GLY A 536 24.11 18.00 8.98
N MET A 537 25.08 17.72 9.86
CA MET A 537 25.56 16.36 10.08
C MET A 537 24.59 15.59 11.00
N LEU A 538 23.64 14.86 10.38
CA LEU A 538 22.62 14.05 11.09
C LEU A 538 23.08 12.63 11.43
N MET A 539 24.35 12.33 11.18
CA MET A 539 24.95 11.03 11.45
C MET A 539 25.53 11.00 12.87
N THR A 540 25.22 9.95 13.63
CA THR A 540 25.71 9.76 15.01
C THR A 540 27.06 9.04 15.08
N SER A 541 27.48 8.39 13.99
CA SER A 541 28.76 7.67 13.87
C SER A 541 29.14 7.51 12.40
N ILE A 542 30.42 7.72 12.05
CA ILE A 542 30.95 7.53 10.68
C ILE A 542 30.78 6.11 10.12
N TRP A 543 30.46 5.15 10.99
CA TRP A 543 30.23 3.75 10.63
C TRP A 543 28.75 3.43 10.43
N ASN A 544 27.85 4.36 10.76
CA ASN A 544 26.40 4.23 10.55
C ASN A 544 25.96 5.07 9.36
N THR A 545 26.07 4.50 8.16
CA THR A 545 25.69 5.17 6.91
C THR A 545 24.20 5.06 6.58
N ASN A 546 23.42 4.30 7.36
CA ASN A 546 21.98 4.12 7.15
C ASN A 546 21.17 4.33 8.45
N PRO A 547 21.26 5.51 9.09
CA PRO A 547 20.43 5.84 10.25
C PRO A 547 18.93 5.82 9.92
N LEU A 548 18.09 5.55 10.93
CA LEU A 548 16.66 5.33 10.76
C LEU A 548 15.92 6.50 10.10
N TRP A 549 16.38 7.74 10.30
CA TRP A 549 15.75 8.92 9.70
C TRP A 549 15.82 8.92 8.16
N LEU A 550 16.76 8.19 7.54
CA LEU A 550 16.80 7.98 6.08
C LEU A 550 15.71 7.05 5.58
N ALA A 551 15.16 6.19 6.45
CA ALA A 551 14.17 5.20 6.05
C ALA A 551 12.87 5.84 5.52
N GLY A 552 12.63 7.12 5.81
CA GLY A 552 11.50 7.89 5.26
C GLY A 552 11.64 8.23 3.77
N PHE A 553 12.77 7.93 3.13
CA PHE A 553 12.97 8.14 1.70
C PHE A 553 12.83 6.84 0.92
N ALA A 554 12.12 6.92 -0.21
CA ALA A 554 12.12 5.90 -1.23
C ALA A 554 13.26 6.12 -2.23
N SER A 555 14.21 5.19 -2.31
CA SER A 555 15.41 5.31 -3.15
C SER A 555 15.53 4.19 -4.17
N SER A 556 15.55 4.55 -5.46
CA SER A 556 16.03 3.70 -6.56
C SER A 556 17.48 3.96 -6.93
N ALA A 557 18.08 5.07 -6.45
CA ALA A 557 19.52 5.23 -6.51
C ALA A 557 20.20 4.08 -5.76
N VAL A 558 21.25 3.49 -6.38
CA VAL A 558 21.99 2.36 -5.81
C VAL A 558 22.50 2.68 -4.40
N GLN A 559 23.00 3.89 -4.19
CA GLN A 559 23.50 4.35 -2.90
C GLN A 559 22.79 5.64 -2.49
N PHE A 560 22.03 5.56 -1.40
CA PHE A 560 21.52 6.69 -0.65
C PHE A 560 21.87 6.50 0.82
N ALA A 561 22.70 7.39 1.36
CA ALA A 561 23.31 7.21 2.67
C ALA A 561 23.49 8.53 3.40
N ALA A 562 23.66 8.45 4.73
CA ALA A 562 24.09 9.58 5.53
C ALA A 562 25.55 9.89 5.21
N ASP A 563 25.87 11.17 5.09
CA ASP A 563 27.22 11.63 4.82
C ASP A 563 27.87 12.22 6.10
N PHE A 564 29.19 12.13 6.20
CA PHE A 564 29.94 12.60 7.36
C PHE A 564 30.40 14.06 7.24
N LYS A 565 30.42 14.61 6.03
CA LYS A 565 30.78 15.99 5.74
C LYS A 565 29.52 16.84 5.55
N HIS A 566 28.50 16.28 4.91
CA HIS A 566 27.20 16.87 4.62
C HIS A 566 26.08 16.06 5.28
N THR A 567 24.85 16.09 4.76
CA THR A 567 23.72 15.30 5.28
C THR A 567 23.53 14.01 4.51
N TYR A 568 23.52 14.09 3.18
CA TYR A 568 23.25 12.97 2.29
C TYR A 568 24.39 12.74 1.31
N CYS A 569 24.59 11.48 0.95
CA CYS A 569 25.28 11.04 -0.24
C CYS A 569 24.27 10.35 -1.16
N VAL A 570 24.12 10.86 -2.39
CA VAL A 570 23.27 10.27 -3.43
C VAL A 570 24.16 9.84 -4.59
N SER A 571 24.18 8.55 -4.88
CA SER A 571 25.05 8.00 -5.92
C SER A 571 24.36 6.89 -6.71
N ASN A 572 24.56 6.92 -8.03
CA ASN A 572 23.99 5.95 -8.95
C ASN A 572 24.93 5.68 -10.13
N VAL A 573 25.03 4.41 -10.51
CA VAL A 573 25.87 3.98 -11.64
C VAL A 573 25.20 4.20 -13.00
N GLU A 574 23.87 4.09 -13.05
CA GLU A 574 23.05 4.26 -14.25
C GLU A 574 22.47 5.69 -14.32
N GLU A 575 21.77 5.98 -15.42
CA GLU A 575 20.93 7.17 -15.50
C GLU A 575 19.74 7.05 -14.54
N ASP A 576 19.16 8.20 -14.17
CA ASP A 576 17.87 8.28 -13.46
C ASP A 576 17.82 7.64 -12.07
N GLY A 577 18.91 7.73 -11.30
CA GLY A 577 18.87 7.44 -9.87
C GLY A 577 17.97 8.45 -9.18
N LEU A 578 16.97 7.96 -8.43
CA LEU A 578 15.98 8.81 -7.78
C LEU A 578 15.89 8.49 -6.28
N VAL A 579 15.70 9.54 -5.48
CA VAL A 579 15.41 9.43 -4.05
C VAL A 579 14.29 10.42 -3.72
N THR A 580 13.20 9.96 -3.11
CA THR A 580 12.01 10.78 -2.90
C THR A 580 11.38 10.59 -1.52
N ILE A 581 10.77 11.63 -1.00
CA ILE A 581 9.98 11.67 0.24
C ILE A 581 8.72 12.51 0.02
N GLY A 582 7.69 12.33 0.84
CA GLY A 582 6.42 13.05 0.72
C GLY A 582 5.30 12.22 0.12
N THR A 583 4.16 12.87 -0.12
CA THR A 583 2.93 12.21 -0.59
C THR A 583 2.44 12.80 -1.91
N ARG A 584 1.48 12.13 -2.56
CA ARG A 584 0.82 12.64 -3.77
C ARG A 584 0.01 13.92 -3.58
N GLU A 585 -0.29 14.29 -2.34
CA GLU A 585 -1.06 15.49 -1.97
C GLU A 585 -0.21 16.74 -1.81
N TRP A 586 1.11 16.64 -1.99
CA TRP A 586 1.98 17.81 -2.01
C TRP A 586 1.83 18.51 -3.37
N GLU A 587 1.04 19.59 -3.40
CA GLU A 587 0.70 20.33 -4.63
C GLU A 587 1.64 21.52 -4.85
N ASP A 588 1.59 22.50 -3.93
CA ASP A 588 2.34 23.76 -4.00
C ASP A 588 3.44 23.78 -2.95
N TYR A 589 4.70 23.75 -3.39
CA TYR A 589 5.86 23.80 -2.50
C TYR A 589 7.16 24.08 -3.25
N THR A 590 8.19 24.39 -2.46
CA THR A 590 9.55 24.56 -2.93
C THR A 590 10.48 23.61 -2.19
N VAL A 591 11.37 22.93 -2.92
CA VAL A 591 12.45 22.14 -2.33
C VAL A 591 13.79 22.85 -2.53
N SER A 592 14.67 22.81 -1.53
CA SER A 592 16.01 23.37 -1.65
C SER A 592 17.07 22.53 -0.93
N SER A 593 18.31 22.62 -1.44
CA SER A 593 19.50 21.97 -0.89
C SER A 593 20.77 22.60 -1.46
N THR A 594 21.85 22.69 -0.68
CA THR A 594 23.18 22.94 -1.25
C THR A 594 23.79 21.62 -1.69
N VAL A 595 24.02 21.51 -2.99
CA VAL A 595 24.54 20.30 -3.65
C VAL A 595 26.02 20.51 -3.98
N PHE A 596 26.83 19.51 -3.66
CA PHE A 596 28.23 19.42 -4.01
C PHE A 596 28.42 18.24 -4.97
N TYR A 597 28.88 18.54 -6.16
CA TYR A 597 29.05 17.56 -7.23
C TYR A 597 30.44 16.94 -7.19
N SER A 598 30.51 15.61 -7.30
CA SER A 598 31.74 14.88 -7.59
C SER A 598 31.67 14.39 -9.05
N LEU A 599 32.21 13.20 -9.37
CA LEU A 599 32.00 12.56 -10.67
C LEU A 599 30.51 12.40 -10.94
N HIS A 600 29.97 13.04 -11.99
CA HIS A 600 28.57 12.88 -12.40
C HIS A 600 28.33 13.32 -13.84
N GLN A 601 27.20 12.89 -14.42
CA GLN A 601 26.71 13.42 -15.69
C GLN A 601 25.64 14.50 -15.48
N ALA A 602 24.71 14.25 -14.56
CA ALA A 602 23.65 15.19 -14.19
C ALA A 602 23.21 14.93 -12.74
N GLY A 603 22.80 15.98 -12.02
CA GLY A 603 22.21 15.83 -10.70
C GLY A 603 21.48 17.08 -10.22
N GLY A 604 20.50 16.90 -9.34
CA GLY A 604 19.71 18.01 -8.80
C GLY A 604 18.49 17.57 -8.00
N LEU A 605 17.42 18.36 -8.10
CA LEU A 605 16.22 18.26 -7.28
C LEU A 605 15.03 17.71 -8.06
N VAL A 606 14.10 17.12 -7.32
CA VAL A 606 12.87 16.51 -7.82
C VAL A 606 11.67 17.13 -7.11
N VAL A 607 10.62 17.43 -7.87
CA VAL A 607 9.30 17.82 -7.35
C VAL A 607 8.20 17.04 -8.05
N ARG A 608 7.06 16.95 -7.37
CA ARG A 608 5.82 16.27 -7.78
C ARG A 608 6.04 14.84 -8.29
N SER A 609 6.88 14.08 -7.58
CA SER A 609 7.09 12.66 -7.83
C SER A 609 5.84 11.84 -7.52
N ARG A 610 5.44 11.01 -8.48
CA ARG A 610 4.32 10.06 -8.41
C ARG A 610 4.81 8.64 -8.71
N GLY A 611 5.93 8.28 -8.09
CA GLY A 611 6.71 7.10 -8.44
C GLY A 611 8.02 7.49 -9.13
N HIS A 612 8.88 6.51 -9.43
CA HIS A 612 10.27 6.79 -9.83
C HIS A 612 10.48 6.95 -11.34
N LYS A 613 9.39 6.95 -12.13
CA LYS A 613 9.38 7.25 -13.56
C LYS A 613 8.39 8.36 -13.93
N ARG A 614 7.81 9.06 -12.95
CA ARG A 614 6.81 10.13 -13.18
C ARG A 614 7.04 11.29 -12.22
N TYR A 615 7.80 12.29 -12.65
CA TYR A 615 8.21 13.43 -11.82
C TYR A 615 8.68 14.62 -12.66
N TYR A 616 8.83 15.80 -12.04
CA TYR A 616 9.63 16.89 -12.59
C TYR A 616 11.02 16.90 -11.98
N GLY A 617 12.04 17.11 -12.80
CA GLY A 617 13.42 17.25 -12.36
C GLY A 617 14.00 18.60 -12.76
N ALA A 618 14.81 19.17 -11.88
CA ALA A 618 15.66 20.32 -12.17
C ALA A 618 17.11 19.96 -11.83
N ALA A 619 18.02 20.06 -12.79
CA ALA A 619 19.37 19.54 -12.65
C ALA A 619 20.41 20.45 -13.31
N LEU A 620 21.63 20.39 -12.76
CA LEU A 620 22.83 20.79 -13.48
C LEU A 620 23.37 19.58 -14.23
N MET A 621 23.78 19.80 -15.48
CA MET A 621 24.15 18.74 -16.41
C MET A 621 25.37 19.13 -17.25
N ASP A 622 26.24 18.13 -17.50
CA ASP A 622 27.42 18.22 -18.36
C ASP A 622 28.37 19.39 -18.06
N TYR A 623 28.40 19.89 -16.81
CA TYR A 623 29.23 21.04 -16.39
C TYR A 623 28.93 22.38 -17.08
N SER A 624 27.89 22.46 -17.92
CA SER A 624 27.68 23.62 -18.81
C SER A 624 26.23 24.10 -18.91
N ARG A 625 25.25 23.41 -18.32
CA ARG A 625 23.84 23.78 -18.44
C ARG A 625 23.01 23.45 -17.20
N ALA A 626 21.97 24.25 -17.01
CA ALA A 626 20.86 24.01 -16.10
C ALA A 626 19.63 23.58 -16.92
N VAL A 627 18.92 22.56 -16.46
CA VAL A 627 17.76 21.99 -17.16
C VAL A 627 16.57 21.81 -16.23
N VAL A 628 15.37 22.05 -16.75
CA VAL A 628 14.10 21.60 -16.14
C VAL A 628 13.42 20.65 -17.11
N TYR A 629 12.99 19.49 -16.63
CA TYR A 629 12.40 18.44 -17.44
C TYR A 629 11.22 17.76 -16.75
N VAL A 630 10.36 17.16 -17.56
CA VAL A 630 9.32 16.22 -17.11
C VAL A 630 9.73 14.81 -17.51
N GLN A 631 9.70 13.90 -16.54
CA GLN A 631 9.83 12.46 -16.78
C GLN A 631 8.43 11.85 -16.82
N LYS A 632 8.11 11.12 -17.89
CA LYS A 632 6.87 10.34 -18.02
C LYS A 632 7.21 8.96 -18.54
N ASP A 633 7.17 7.99 -17.64
CA ASP A 633 7.56 6.60 -17.89
C ASP A 633 8.99 6.55 -18.46
N ARG A 634 9.19 6.07 -19.68
CA ARG A 634 10.50 6.02 -20.35
C ARG A 634 10.87 7.34 -21.07
N GLU A 635 9.95 8.28 -21.18
CA GLU A 635 10.14 9.51 -21.95
C GLU A 635 10.55 10.67 -21.05
N ARG A 636 11.63 11.35 -21.44
CA ARG A 636 12.05 12.62 -20.83
C ARG A 636 11.87 13.74 -21.83
N VAL A 637 11.15 14.78 -21.42
CA VAL A 637 10.98 16.01 -22.21
C VAL A 637 11.65 17.16 -21.46
N ILE A 638 12.66 17.77 -22.09
CA ILE A 638 13.26 19.01 -21.59
C ILE A 638 12.27 20.14 -21.81
N LEU A 639 11.80 20.75 -20.72
CA LEU A 639 10.85 21.87 -20.76
C LEU A 639 11.58 23.18 -21.01
N ALA A 640 12.77 23.34 -20.41
CA ALA A 640 13.65 24.47 -20.63
C ALA A 640 15.10 24.11 -20.26
N GLU A 641 16.06 24.75 -20.94
CA GLU A 641 17.48 24.67 -20.59
C GLU A 641 18.16 26.03 -20.80
N VAL A 642 19.15 26.35 -19.97
CA VAL A 642 19.98 27.55 -20.10
C VAL A 642 21.46 27.22 -19.88
N PRO A 643 22.40 27.93 -20.55
CA PRO A 643 23.82 27.80 -20.25
C PRO A 643 24.11 28.17 -18.79
N TYR A 644 24.80 27.28 -18.07
CA TYR A 644 25.23 27.51 -16.70
C TYR A 644 26.49 26.69 -16.41
N SER A 645 27.62 27.36 -16.23
CA SER A 645 28.89 26.69 -15.94
C SER A 645 29.05 26.44 -14.45
N TYR A 646 29.41 25.21 -14.09
CA TYR A 646 29.63 24.82 -12.70
C TYR A 646 30.81 23.84 -12.61
N GLN A 647 31.37 23.66 -11.42
CA GLN A 647 32.57 22.89 -11.17
C GLN A 647 32.34 21.87 -10.07
N GLU A 648 33.11 20.78 -10.10
CA GLU A 648 33.15 19.80 -9.01
C GLU A 648 33.61 20.43 -7.70
N ASP A 649 33.24 19.80 -6.60
CA ASP A 649 33.62 20.17 -5.22
C ASP A 649 33.22 21.60 -4.80
N THR A 650 32.41 22.28 -5.61
CA THR A 650 31.81 23.58 -5.32
C THR A 650 30.36 23.39 -4.91
N GLY A 651 29.94 24.09 -3.85
CA GLY A 651 28.55 24.04 -3.37
C GLY A 651 27.65 24.96 -4.17
N TYR A 652 26.51 24.43 -4.64
CA TYR A 652 25.48 25.16 -5.34
C TYR A 652 24.15 25.04 -4.58
N THR A 653 23.62 26.15 -4.10
CA THR A 653 22.29 26.15 -3.48
C THR A 653 21.24 26.08 -4.57
N LEU A 654 20.65 24.91 -4.73
CA LEU A 654 19.58 24.65 -5.67
C LEU A 654 18.23 24.89 -4.99
N THR A 655 17.32 25.51 -5.72
CA THR A 655 15.92 25.68 -5.30
C THR A 655 15.03 25.32 -6.48
N PHE A 656 14.09 24.39 -6.27
CA PHE A 656 13.12 24.01 -7.28
C PHE A 656 11.69 24.11 -6.72
N GLY A 657 10.92 25.05 -7.24
CA GLY A 657 9.55 25.32 -6.83
C GLY A 657 8.53 24.83 -7.85
N ALA A 658 7.43 24.27 -7.36
CA ALA A 658 6.23 23.98 -8.15
C ALA A 658 5.03 24.66 -7.49
N HIS A 659 4.47 25.66 -8.17
CA HIS A 659 3.32 26.44 -7.69
C HIS A 659 2.28 26.51 -8.81
N ARG A 660 1.16 25.82 -8.64
CA ARG A 660 0.18 25.52 -9.70
C ARG A 660 0.88 24.87 -10.89
N GLU A 661 0.78 25.43 -12.09
CA GLU A 661 1.49 24.91 -13.27
C GLU A 661 2.88 25.53 -13.45
N LYS A 662 3.28 26.52 -12.63
CA LYS A 662 4.58 27.17 -12.74
C LYS A 662 5.66 26.36 -12.03
N LEU A 663 6.73 26.11 -12.76
CA LEU A 663 7.97 25.50 -12.28
C LEU A 663 9.08 26.55 -12.31
N GLU A 664 9.79 26.71 -11.19
CA GLU A 664 10.87 27.70 -11.04
C GLU A 664 12.14 27.05 -10.49
N PHE A 665 13.23 27.14 -11.25
CA PHE A 665 14.53 26.61 -10.86
C PHE A 665 15.55 27.74 -10.68
N SER A 666 16.15 27.78 -9.50
CA SER A 666 17.11 28.80 -9.10
C SER A 666 18.40 28.16 -8.59
N VAL A 667 19.52 28.84 -8.83
CA VAL A 667 20.84 28.44 -8.35
C VAL A 667 21.49 29.63 -7.64
N ASN A 668 21.95 29.42 -6.41
CA ASN A 668 22.55 30.45 -5.55
C ASN A 668 21.66 31.71 -5.38
N GLY A 669 20.33 31.50 -5.36
CA GLY A 669 19.33 32.55 -5.21
C GLY A 669 18.96 33.30 -6.50
N GLU A 670 19.59 32.99 -7.63
CA GLU A 670 19.24 33.54 -8.94
C GLU A 670 18.31 32.57 -9.69
N THR A 671 17.12 33.03 -10.07
CA THR A 671 16.18 32.25 -10.89
C THR A 671 16.71 32.12 -12.32
N LEU A 672 17.04 30.90 -12.71
CA LEU A 672 17.60 30.59 -14.03
C LEU A 672 16.53 30.20 -15.04
N ILE A 673 15.52 29.43 -14.59
CA ILE A 673 14.48 28.89 -15.45
C ILE A 673 13.11 29.10 -14.79
N GLU A 674 12.18 29.63 -15.57
CA GLU A 674 10.75 29.66 -15.28
C GLU A 674 10.02 29.03 -16.47
N VAL A 675 9.22 28.01 -16.21
CA VAL A 675 8.44 27.31 -17.24
C VAL A 675 7.07 26.89 -16.69
N THR A 676 6.12 26.62 -17.59
CA THR A 676 4.77 26.16 -17.22
C THR A 676 4.52 24.77 -17.78
N ASP A 677 4.09 23.84 -16.92
CA ASP A 677 3.65 22.51 -17.33
C ASP A 677 2.61 21.95 -16.34
N GLY A 678 1.58 21.29 -16.86
CA GLY A 678 0.44 20.77 -16.09
C GLY A 678 0.40 19.25 -15.94
N THR A 679 1.44 18.52 -16.36
CA THR A 679 1.48 17.05 -16.36
C THR A 679 1.26 16.46 -14.97
N TYR A 680 1.92 17.01 -13.93
CA TYR A 680 1.77 16.57 -12.55
C TYR A 680 1.32 17.71 -11.65
N GLN A 681 0.17 17.54 -10.99
CA GLN A 681 -0.44 18.54 -10.10
C GLN A 681 0.04 18.42 -8.65
N GLY A 682 0.55 17.25 -8.25
CA GLY A 682 1.11 17.01 -6.92
C GLY A 682 1.95 15.74 -6.86
N GLY A 683 2.75 15.61 -5.81
CA GLY A 683 3.71 14.51 -5.61
C GLY A 683 4.86 14.86 -4.67
N GLY A 684 5.58 13.83 -4.23
CA GLY A 684 6.72 13.98 -3.32
C GLY A 684 7.90 14.74 -3.94
N ALA A 685 8.86 15.08 -3.10
CA ALA A 685 10.06 15.84 -3.45
C ALA A 685 11.32 14.98 -3.23
N GLY A 686 12.46 15.38 -3.78
CA GLY A 686 13.63 14.52 -3.70
C GLY A 686 14.87 15.00 -4.45
N PHE A 687 15.72 14.03 -4.75
CA PHE A 687 16.98 14.18 -5.46
C PHE A 687 17.02 13.28 -6.70
N THR A 688 17.73 13.73 -7.72
CA THR A 688 18.05 12.92 -8.90
C THR A 688 19.55 12.96 -9.19
N ILE A 689 20.13 11.83 -9.61
CA ILE A 689 21.53 11.71 -10.00
C ILE A 689 21.66 10.72 -11.17
N SER A 690 22.54 11.04 -12.13
CA SER A 690 22.84 10.17 -13.26
C SER A 690 24.34 9.96 -13.39
N LYS A 691 24.75 8.68 -13.46
CA LYS A 691 26.14 8.23 -13.65
C LYS A 691 27.14 8.96 -12.77
N GLY A 692 26.92 8.95 -11.45
CA GLY A 692 27.73 9.76 -10.56
C GLY A 692 27.31 9.82 -9.11
N THR A 693 27.92 10.76 -8.40
CA THR A 693 27.71 11.03 -6.98
C THR A 693 27.60 12.53 -6.73
N MET A 694 26.65 12.89 -5.87
CA MET A 694 26.58 14.21 -5.25
C MET A 694 26.33 14.07 -3.75
N THR A 695 26.80 15.04 -2.98
CA THR A 695 26.47 15.16 -1.56
C THR A 695 25.64 16.41 -1.31
N CYS A 696 24.69 16.33 -0.39
CA CYS A 696 23.71 17.37 -0.13
C CYS A 696 23.76 17.78 1.35
N ASP A 697 23.83 19.08 1.65
CA ASP A 697 23.96 19.61 3.02
C ASP A 697 22.64 19.68 3.82
N SER A 698 21.53 19.47 3.11
CA SER A 698 20.18 19.63 3.63
C SER A 698 19.14 19.10 2.67
N PHE A 699 17.93 18.95 3.17
CA PHE A 699 16.71 18.81 2.40
C PHE A 699 15.63 19.65 3.07
N ILE A 700 15.13 20.66 2.37
CA ILE A 700 14.22 21.67 2.92
C ILE A 700 13.00 21.76 2.01
N VAL A 701 11.82 21.64 2.58
CA VAL A 701 10.52 21.85 1.92
C VAL A 701 9.83 23.03 2.59
N SER A 702 9.35 23.97 1.77
CA SER A 702 8.70 25.22 2.19
C SER A 702 7.58 25.68 1.27
#